data_AF-A0A3L7PX27-F1
#
_entry.id   AF-A0A3L7PX27-F1
#
_cell.length_a   1.000
_cell.length_b   1.000
_cell.length_c   1.000
_cell.angle_alpha   90.00
_cell.angle_beta   90.00
_cell.angle_gamma   90.00
#
_symmetry.space_group_name_H-M   'P 1'
#
loop_
_entity.id
_entity.type
_entity.pdbx_description
1 polymer ?
#
loop_
_entity_poly.entity_id
_entity_poly.type
_entity_poly.pdbx_seq_one_letter_code
_entity_poly.pdbx_strand_id
1 'polypeptide(L)'
;MDNPLPPQPIRQWLQTALSHWQEQGILTSEQVGRIQALYPAQTDAPGIQERVFYVLGAMAAFLFGAALILAIGYNWNEMAREAKLGTMLAGTALVHGVGFWFHKRMGWPLAAEIAHFLGCIVYGAGIWLVAQAYHMDAHYPDGMWWWALGVLPLVLFSSTLLYHLLYVALLAVWCGMEVIGFQSPIDSFFWGIGGLPHGAFTLPLLVVPGFFWAYRKSSPILLGLYLPLIAWWIFLQALAWHANNWTAFWVGGVGSILLLLAQVHRPGNQMAIPHRLWGTLLTVGPWLFISSNSFWNSFGYISYGTNTNPYYLWNLNGILCAIILTTVVAILVLGWLRSQRNAAYKLNLSRLWLPVVLAIGTVVFGYLALLGEKMAMPAMILGNLFILAMAVMLVRVGVMEERLRPFAGGVICFLLWTLVRYIDLFDASWGMLGAAGIFTLAGIGLLLVGKFWVSTSRIHNLQKNEPVDFAQPASMVWPKWVNQGLAWTGAHWQAVLGTSVALQLGVVGGMVALEQVSMTHAQTVYLKVVPVDPRDFFRGDYVVLDYDIMRELVQRDLQGDTGTVYVKLAPPADGKSWTPLTIGKNPPREGVYMAGKIKAGFESTVEFGIEAYYVQESEGKKWEQAIRKKKVLAKILVSPEGKARLVDLIEESTLN
;
A
#
# COMPACT_ATOMS: atom_id res chain seq x y z
N MET A 1 10.89 20.06 43.80
CA MET A 1 9.74 19.14 43.84
C MET A 1 9.04 19.28 42.50
N ASP A 2 9.39 18.46 41.53
CA ASP A 2 8.76 18.48 40.20
C ASP A 2 7.43 17.74 40.32
N ASN A 3 6.36 18.48 40.57
CA ASN A 3 5.03 17.92 40.55
C ASN A 3 4.70 17.49 39.12
N PRO A 4 4.21 16.27 38.88
CA PRO A 4 3.84 15.84 37.54
C PRO A 4 2.74 16.76 36.99
N LEU A 5 2.98 17.32 35.80
CA LEU A 5 2.01 18.20 35.14
C LEU A 5 0.72 17.42 34.84
N PRO A 6 -0.46 17.99 35.12
CA PRO A 6 -1.74 17.35 34.82
C PRO A 6 -1.96 17.18 33.31
N PRO A 7 -2.78 16.19 32.88
CA PRO A 7 -3.16 15.97 31.49
C PRO A 7 -3.62 17.24 30.75
N GLN A 8 -3.37 17.31 29.44
CA GLN A 8 -3.72 18.46 28.60
C GLN A 8 -5.19 18.94 28.73
N PRO A 9 -6.20 18.05 28.81
CA PRO A 9 -7.60 18.47 28.97
C PRO A 9 -7.84 19.23 30.28
N ILE A 10 -7.17 18.83 31.37
CA ILE A 10 -7.30 19.48 32.68
C ILE A 10 -6.63 20.85 32.66
N ARG A 11 -5.50 20.98 31.95
CA ARG A 11 -4.83 22.28 31.76
C ARG A 11 -5.65 23.23 30.88
N GLN A 12 -6.29 22.74 29.82
CA GLN A 12 -7.20 23.53 28.99
C GLN A 12 -8.42 23.98 29.79
N TRP A 13 -9.05 23.07 30.53
CA TRP A 13 -10.13 23.42 31.45
C TRP A 13 -9.68 24.47 32.47
N LEU A 14 -8.49 24.31 33.06
CA LEU A 14 -7.94 25.26 34.02
C LEU A 14 -7.73 26.65 33.42
N GLN A 15 -7.27 26.75 32.17
CA GLN A 15 -7.14 28.03 31.47
C GLN A 15 -8.51 28.71 31.31
N THR A 16 -9.53 27.96 30.87
CA THR A 16 -10.90 28.47 30.72
C THR A 16 -11.53 28.84 32.06
N ALA A 17 -11.26 28.06 33.12
CA ALA A 17 -11.75 28.34 34.47
C ALA A 17 -11.09 29.59 35.05
N LEU A 18 -9.77 29.74 34.87
CA LEU A 18 -9.03 30.91 35.35
C LEU A 18 -9.48 32.20 34.67
N SER A 19 -9.74 32.19 33.36
CA SER A 19 -10.31 33.36 32.66
C SER A 19 -11.70 33.70 33.20
N HIS A 20 -12.55 32.70 33.41
CA HIS A 20 -13.90 32.90 33.93
C HIS A 20 -13.89 33.42 35.39
N TRP A 21 -12.98 32.93 36.23
CA TRP A 21 -12.84 33.40 37.61
C TRP A 21 -12.21 34.78 37.70
N GLN A 22 -11.38 35.16 36.73
CA GLN A 22 -10.86 36.52 36.60
C GLN A 22 -11.96 37.51 36.17
N GLU A 23 -12.77 37.14 35.18
CA GLU A 23 -13.93 37.94 34.73
C GLU A 23 -14.97 38.14 35.84
N GLN A 24 -15.16 37.11 36.69
CA GLN A 24 -16.03 37.19 37.86
C GLN A 24 -15.43 37.95 39.05
N GLY A 25 -14.18 38.42 38.94
CA GLY A 25 -13.48 39.12 40.03
C GLY A 25 -13.13 38.23 41.23
N ILE A 26 -13.24 36.91 41.09
CA ILE A 26 -12.89 35.92 42.13
C ILE A 26 -11.37 35.83 42.29
N LEU A 27 -10.64 36.01 41.18
CA LEU A 27 -9.17 36.01 41.16
C LEU A 27 -8.62 37.31 40.57
N THR A 28 -7.57 37.84 41.17
CA THR A 28 -6.82 38.97 40.60
C THR A 28 -5.92 38.52 39.46
N SER A 29 -5.57 39.43 38.54
CA SER A 29 -4.65 39.14 37.43
C SER A 29 -3.30 38.58 37.90
N GLU A 30 -2.83 39.02 39.07
CA GLU A 30 -1.60 38.53 39.69
C GLU A 30 -1.74 37.09 40.22
N GLN A 31 -2.88 36.74 40.82
CA GLN A 31 -3.19 35.38 41.26
C GLN A 31 -3.32 34.41 40.08
N VAL A 32 -3.97 34.83 38.99
CA VAL A 32 -4.07 34.07 37.75
C VAL A 32 -2.68 33.80 37.18
N GLY A 33 -1.82 34.82 37.11
CA GLY A 33 -0.43 34.67 36.66
C GLY A 33 0.38 33.68 37.50
N ARG A 34 0.23 33.72 38.84
CA ARG A 34 0.90 32.75 39.74
C ARG A 34 0.40 31.32 39.55
N ILE A 35 -0.90 31.11 39.32
CA ILE A 35 -1.46 29.77 39.08
C ILE A 35 -1.03 29.24 37.70
N GLN A 36 -1.01 30.09 36.67
CA GLN A 36 -0.53 29.72 35.34
C GLN A 36 0.97 29.35 35.35
N ALA A 37 1.78 30.04 36.15
CA ALA A 37 3.21 29.73 36.30
C ALA A 37 3.47 28.33 36.90
N LEU A 38 2.53 27.77 37.68
CA LEU A 38 2.61 26.40 38.20
C LEU A 38 2.31 25.35 37.12
N TYR A 39 1.62 25.73 36.04
CA TYR A 39 1.20 24.86 34.96
C TYR A 39 1.49 25.49 33.59
N PRO A 40 2.76 25.64 33.21
CA PRO A 40 3.12 26.19 31.91
C PRO A 40 2.41 25.41 30.79
N ALA A 41 1.86 26.15 29.83
CA ALA A 41 1.27 25.56 28.64
C ALA A 41 2.34 24.75 27.90
N GLN A 42 2.14 23.44 27.77
CA GLN A 42 2.97 22.66 26.84
C GLN A 42 2.57 23.03 25.41
N THR A 43 3.48 23.70 24.73
CA THR A 43 3.46 24.01 23.28
C THR A 43 3.68 22.77 22.40
N ASP A 44 3.28 21.58 22.84
CA ASP A 44 3.70 20.33 22.19
C ASP A 44 2.70 19.81 21.13
N ALA A 45 1.47 20.35 21.10
CA ALA A 45 0.46 19.96 20.11
C ALA A 45 0.10 21.14 19.22
N PRO A 46 0.31 21.05 17.89
CA PRO A 46 0.00 22.14 16.99
C PRO A 46 -1.49 22.49 17.06
N GLY A 47 -1.78 23.79 17.06
CA GLY A 47 -3.14 24.33 17.11
C GLY A 47 -3.96 23.89 15.90
N ILE A 48 -5.30 23.99 15.99
CA ILE A 48 -6.19 23.63 14.86
C ILE A 48 -5.79 24.40 13.60
N GLN A 49 -5.48 25.70 13.73
CA GLN A 49 -5.03 26.54 12.62
C GLN A 49 -3.73 26.00 12.00
N GLU A 50 -2.72 25.67 12.81
CA GLU A 50 -1.46 25.12 12.32
C GLU A 50 -1.65 23.78 11.59
N ARG A 51 -2.54 22.91 12.10
CA ARG A 51 -2.90 21.66 11.41
C ARG A 51 -3.60 21.90 10.09
N VAL A 52 -4.51 22.88 10.03
CA VAL A 52 -5.18 23.26 8.79
C VAL A 52 -4.17 23.82 7.79
N PHE A 53 -3.28 24.72 8.21
CA PHE A 53 -2.19 25.23 7.37
C PHE A 53 -1.26 24.12 6.90
N TYR A 54 -0.95 23.13 7.75
CA TYR A 54 -0.16 21.96 7.37
C TYR A 54 -0.81 21.18 6.24
N VAL A 55 -2.10 20.84 6.38
CA VAL A 55 -2.85 20.07 5.38
C VAL A 55 -3.00 20.86 4.08
N LEU A 56 -3.36 22.14 4.16
CA LEU A 56 -3.49 23.01 3.00
C LEU A 56 -2.15 23.21 2.29
N GLY A 57 -1.06 23.40 3.04
CA GLY A 57 0.29 23.52 2.49
C GLY A 57 0.76 22.25 1.78
N ALA A 58 0.49 21.08 2.36
CA ALA A 58 0.79 19.79 1.72
C ALA A 58 -0.02 19.59 0.43
N MET A 59 -1.31 19.94 0.45
CA MET A 59 -2.19 19.87 -0.73
C MET A 59 -1.75 20.86 -1.82
N ALA A 60 -1.40 22.09 -1.44
CA ALA A 60 -0.88 23.10 -2.36
C ALA A 60 0.44 22.64 -3.01
N ALA A 61 1.34 22.03 -2.24
CA ALA A 61 2.57 21.46 -2.78
C ALA A 61 2.30 20.31 -3.76
N PHE A 62 1.37 19.41 -3.45
CA PHE A 62 0.97 18.36 -4.39
C PHE A 62 0.43 18.94 -5.70
N LEU A 63 -0.49 19.90 -5.63
CA LEU A 63 -1.06 20.57 -6.81
C LEU A 63 -0.01 21.34 -7.61
N PHE A 64 0.91 22.02 -6.93
CA PHE A 64 2.03 22.71 -7.57
C PHE A 64 2.97 21.71 -8.27
N GLY A 65 3.26 20.57 -7.65
CA GLY A 65 4.02 19.48 -8.28
C GLY A 65 3.35 18.96 -9.53
N ALA A 66 2.03 18.73 -9.49
CA ALA A 66 1.25 18.34 -10.66
C ALA A 66 1.31 19.40 -11.77
N ALA A 67 1.12 20.69 -11.43
CA ALA A 67 1.22 21.79 -12.38
C ALA A 67 2.62 21.89 -13.03
N LEU A 68 3.68 21.70 -12.24
CA LEU A 68 5.07 21.68 -12.73
C LEU A 68 5.29 20.55 -13.73
N ILE A 69 4.80 19.34 -13.42
CA ILE A 69 4.90 18.17 -14.32
C ILE A 69 4.16 18.45 -15.64
N LEU A 70 2.96 19.04 -15.57
CA LEU A 70 2.19 19.40 -16.78
C LEU A 70 2.90 20.47 -17.63
N ALA A 71 3.47 21.49 -17.00
CA ALA A 71 4.20 22.54 -17.71
C ALA A 71 5.48 21.99 -18.39
N ILE A 72 6.18 21.07 -17.73
CA ILE A 72 7.32 20.34 -18.31
C ILE A 72 6.84 19.46 -19.46
N GLY A 73 5.74 18.72 -19.27
CA GLY A 73 5.13 17.86 -20.29
C GLY A 73 4.71 18.62 -21.55
N TYR A 74 4.22 19.86 -21.41
CA TYR A 74 3.86 20.71 -22.54
C TYR A 74 5.06 21.05 -23.45
N ASN A 75 6.22 21.36 -22.86
CA ASN A 75 7.43 21.73 -23.60
C ASN A 75 8.30 20.51 -23.98
N TRP A 76 7.80 19.29 -23.74
CA TRP A 76 8.62 18.08 -23.76
C TRP A 76 9.24 17.77 -25.13
N ASN A 77 8.53 18.02 -26.22
CA ASN A 77 9.01 17.63 -27.55
C ASN A 77 10.20 18.44 -28.06
N GLU A 78 10.25 19.72 -27.70
CA GLU A 78 11.29 20.63 -28.19
C GLU A 78 12.63 20.42 -27.48
N MET A 79 12.62 19.66 -26.38
CA MET A 79 13.81 19.43 -25.57
C MET A 79 14.61 18.24 -26.08
N ALA A 80 15.90 18.47 -26.31
CA ALA A 80 16.88 17.40 -26.51
C ALA A 80 16.87 16.44 -25.30
N ARG A 81 17.25 15.18 -25.53
CA ARG A 81 17.16 14.11 -24.52
C ARG A 81 18.00 14.42 -23.27
N GLU A 82 19.16 15.03 -23.46
CA GLU A 82 20.07 15.48 -22.40
C GLU A 82 19.46 16.64 -21.59
N ALA A 83 18.75 17.55 -22.26
CA ALA A 83 18.05 18.66 -21.62
C ALA A 83 16.87 18.17 -20.78
N LYS A 84 16.16 17.13 -21.22
CA LYS A 84 15.11 16.46 -20.45
C LYS A 84 15.66 15.90 -19.15
N LEU A 85 16.74 15.12 -19.21
CA LEU A 85 17.40 14.58 -18.02
C LEU A 85 17.91 15.69 -17.09
N GLY A 86 18.61 16.68 -17.65
CA GLY A 86 19.13 17.82 -16.89
C GLY A 86 18.03 18.58 -16.15
N THR A 87 16.88 18.77 -16.79
CA THR A 87 15.73 19.47 -16.17
C THR A 87 15.14 18.70 -15.01
N MET A 88 15.04 17.37 -15.10
CA MET A 88 14.58 16.54 -13.98
C MET A 88 15.54 16.57 -12.80
N LEU A 89 16.83 16.34 -13.06
CA LEU A 89 17.87 16.34 -12.03
C LEU A 89 17.97 17.71 -11.34
N ALA A 90 17.97 18.79 -12.13
CA ALA A 90 17.98 20.15 -11.61
C ALA A 90 16.70 20.48 -10.84
N GLY A 91 15.53 20.06 -11.32
CA GLY A 91 14.25 20.25 -10.65
C GLY A 91 14.22 19.61 -9.26
N THR A 92 14.62 18.35 -9.15
CA THR A 92 14.72 17.65 -7.85
C THR A 92 15.71 18.36 -6.92
N ALA A 93 16.91 18.68 -7.41
CA ALA A 93 17.93 19.35 -6.61
C ALA A 93 17.48 20.75 -6.14
N LEU A 94 16.83 21.52 -7.00
CA LEU A 94 16.35 22.88 -6.71
C LEU A 94 15.26 22.84 -5.63
N VAL A 95 14.28 21.95 -5.75
CA VAL A 95 13.18 21.87 -4.77
C VAL A 95 13.70 21.46 -3.39
N HIS A 96 14.62 20.49 -3.31
CA HIS A 96 15.28 20.16 -2.05
C HIS A 96 16.17 21.31 -1.54
N GLY A 97 16.83 22.04 -2.43
CA GLY A 97 17.61 23.25 -2.09
C GLY A 97 16.75 24.37 -1.50
N VAL A 98 15.56 24.60 -2.03
CA VAL A 98 14.56 25.53 -1.47
C VAL A 98 14.12 25.08 -0.07
N GLY A 99 13.85 23.78 0.12
CA GLY A 99 13.53 23.23 1.45
C GLY A 99 14.65 23.45 2.46
N PHE A 100 15.90 23.24 2.03
CA PHE A 100 17.08 23.51 2.85
C PHE A 100 17.20 25.01 3.21
N TRP A 101 16.92 25.90 2.25
CA TRP A 101 16.92 27.35 2.46
C TRP A 101 15.84 27.77 3.46
N PHE A 102 14.61 27.25 3.34
CA PHE A 102 13.55 27.49 4.31
C PHE A 102 13.93 27.05 5.72
N HIS A 103 14.56 25.88 5.85
CA HIS A 103 14.97 25.37 7.16
C HIS A 103 16.10 26.20 7.77
N LYS A 104 17.18 26.46 7.02
CA LYS A 104 18.43 27.03 7.54
C LYS A 104 18.45 28.55 7.60
N ARG A 105 17.87 29.23 6.59
CA ARG A 105 17.94 30.69 6.47
C ARG A 105 16.69 31.36 7.02
N MET A 106 15.51 30.81 6.74
CA MET A 106 14.23 31.42 7.12
C MET A 106 13.69 30.90 8.45
N GLY A 107 14.18 29.75 8.94
CA GLY A 107 13.69 29.13 10.18
C GLY A 107 12.24 28.65 10.08
N TRP A 108 11.78 28.26 8.88
CA TRP A 108 10.41 27.82 8.61
C TRP A 108 10.35 26.30 8.44
N PRO A 109 10.27 25.51 9.54
CA PRO A 109 10.36 24.07 9.47
C PRO A 109 9.21 23.45 8.67
N LEU A 110 8.00 23.99 8.76
CA LEU A 110 6.85 23.52 7.99
C LEU A 110 7.05 23.70 6.48
N ALA A 111 7.48 24.90 6.04
CA ALA A 111 7.74 25.16 4.63
C ALA A 111 8.87 24.28 4.09
N ALA A 112 9.89 24.02 4.91
CA ALA A 112 10.96 23.09 4.56
C ALA A 112 10.45 21.65 4.40
N GLU A 113 9.61 21.18 5.33
CA GLU A 113 9.02 19.84 5.26
C GLU A 113 8.21 19.64 3.98
N ILE A 114 7.36 20.63 3.66
CA ILE A 114 6.52 20.66 2.46
C ILE A 114 7.38 20.70 1.19
N ALA A 115 8.44 21.51 1.17
CA ALA A 115 9.35 21.59 0.01
C ALA A 115 10.09 20.26 -0.22
N HIS A 116 10.60 19.61 0.83
CA HIS A 116 11.22 18.28 0.68
C HIS A 116 10.22 17.19 0.27
N PHE A 117 8.97 17.27 0.75
CA PHE A 117 7.88 16.39 0.31
C PHE A 117 7.60 16.56 -1.20
N LEU A 118 7.55 17.81 -1.67
CA LEU A 118 7.46 18.11 -3.10
C LEU A 118 8.67 17.58 -3.88
N GLY A 119 9.88 17.71 -3.34
CA GLY A 119 11.11 17.19 -3.95
C GLY A 119 11.04 15.69 -4.20
N CYS A 120 10.49 14.93 -3.23
CA CYS A 120 10.22 13.50 -3.39
C CYS A 120 9.21 13.20 -4.50
N ILE A 121 8.18 14.04 -4.69
CA ILE A 121 7.20 13.88 -5.78
C ILE A 121 7.85 14.16 -7.14
N VAL A 122 8.63 15.25 -7.24
CA VAL A 122 9.36 15.61 -8.47
C VAL A 122 10.36 14.53 -8.84
N TYR A 123 11.08 13.96 -7.87
CA TYR A 123 11.95 12.79 -8.07
C TYR A 123 11.18 11.59 -8.66
N GLY A 124 10.06 11.22 -8.05
CA GLY A 124 9.23 10.11 -8.54
C GLY A 124 8.72 10.32 -9.96
N ALA A 125 8.23 11.52 -10.26
CA ALA A 125 7.83 11.89 -11.62
C ALA A 125 9.01 11.83 -12.60
N GLY A 126 10.21 12.21 -12.16
CA GLY A 126 11.44 12.09 -12.93
C GLY A 126 11.74 10.67 -13.38
N ILE A 127 11.50 9.65 -12.54
CA ILE A 127 11.68 8.23 -12.91
C ILE A 127 10.84 7.88 -14.15
N TRP A 128 9.55 8.25 -14.14
CA TRP A 128 8.62 7.95 -15.24
C TRP A 128 8.93 8.75 -16.50
N LEU A 129 9.24 10.04 -16.35
CA LEU A 129 9.60 10.87 -17.49
C LEU A 129 10.93 10.43 -18.12
N VAL A 130 11.90 9.92 -17.34
CA VAL A 130 13.13 9.31 -17.90
C VAL A 130 12.79 8.05 -18.66
N ALA A 131 11.99 7.15 -18.06
CA ALA A 131 11.59 5.91 -18.72
C ALA A 131 10.91 6.21 -20.08
N GLN A 132 10.04 7.22 -20.13
CA GLN A 132 9.40 7.68 -21.36
C GLN A 132 10.41 8.29 -22.35
N ALA A 133 11.25 9.24 -21.93
CA ALA A 133 12.20 9.93 -22.80
C ALA A 133 13.26 9.02 -23.41
N TYR A 134 13.53 7.89 -22.76
CA TYR A 134 14.48 6.89 -23.21
C TYR A 134 13.81 5.62 -23.77
N HIS A 135 12.48 5.57 -23.87
CA HIS A 135 11.72 4.37 -24.31
C HIS A 135 12.18 3.10 -23.58
N MET A 136 12.33 3.19 -22.26
CA MET A 136 12.74 2.07 -21.43
C MET A 136 11.55 1.15 -21.20
N ASP A 137 11.60 -0.07 -21.74
CA ASP A 137 10.62 -1.10 -21.43
C ASP A 137 11.11 -1.91 -20.21
N ALA A 138 10.69 -1.44 -19.04
CA ALA A 138 11.09 -2.00 -17.76
C ALA A 138 9.86 -2.51 -16.99
N HIS A 139 10.10 -3.43 -16.06
CA HIS A 139 9.10 -3.91 -15.12
C HIS A 139 8.57 -2.75 -14.27
N TYR A 140 7.40 -2.23 -14.62
CA TYR A 140 6.91 -0.95 -14.12
C TYR A 140 6.79 -0.83 -12.58
N PRO A 141 6.53 -1.89 -11.79
CA PRO A 141 6.58 -1.81 -10.32
C PRO A 141 7.95 -1.37 -9.79
N ASP A 142 9.04 -1.67 -10.49
CA ASP A 142 10.40 -1.29 -10.06
C ASP A 142 10.54 0.23 -9.92
N GLY A 143 9.88 1.01 -10.79
CA GLY A 143 9.86 2.46 -10.68
C GLY A 143 9.26 2.95 -9.35
N MET A 144 8.19 2.32 -8.89
CA MET A 144 7.58 2.63 -7.58
C MET A 144 8.48 2.23 -6.42
N TRP A 145 9.21 1.12 -6.56
CA TRP A 145 10.17 0.68 -5.55
C TRP A 145 11.37 1.64 -5.43
N TRP A 146 11.95 2.06 -6.54
CA TRP A 146 13.01 3.07 -6.58
C TRP A 146 12.54 4.42 -6.04
N TRP A 147 11.28 4.77 -6.30
CA TRP A 147 10.68 5.95 -5.69
C TRP A 147 10.64 5.82 -4.17
N ALA A 148 10.09 4.72 -3.63
CA ALA A 148 10.07 4.48 -2.20
C ALA A 148 11.49 4.51 -1.60
N LEU A 149 12.48 3.90 -2.27
CA LEU A 149 13.87 3.91 -1.82
C LEU A 149 14.46 5.33 -1.75
N GLY A 150 14.14 6.21 -2.69
CA GLY A 150 14.57 7.60 -2.66
C GLY A 150 13.91 8.43 -1.54
N VAL A 151 12.76 8.00 -1.02
CA VAL A 151 12.07 8.63 0.13
C VAL A 151 12.55 8.05 1.47
N LEU A 152 13.06 6.81 1.47
CA LEU A 152 13.47 6.08 2.67
C LEU A 152 14.45 6.85 3.58
N PRO A 153 15.48 7.56 3.10
CA PRO A 153 16.35 8.34 3.98
C PRO A 153 15.58 9.37 4.83
N LEU A 154 14.62 10.09 4.23
CA LEU A 154 13.81 11.06 4.98
C LEU A 154 12.95 10.37 6.05
N VAL A 155 12.44 9.17 5.78
CA VAL A 155 11.68 8.34 6.73
C VAL A 155 12.56 7.76 7.84
N LEU A 156 13.81 7.42 7.54
CA LEU A 156 14.77 6.91 8.53
C LEU A 156 15.12 7.98 9.56
N PHE A 157 15.27 9.23 9.13
CA PHE A 157 15.82 10.29 9.97
C PHE A 157 14.80 11.33 10.44
N SER A 158 13.59 11.35 9.90
CA SER A 158 12.51 12.24 10.34
C SER A 158 11.27 11.47 10.77
N SER A 159 10.58 11.96 11.79
CA SER A 159 9.26 11.50 12.22
C SER A 159 8.10 12.26 11.57
N THR A 160 8.37 13.11 10.57
CA THR A 160 7.38 13.94 9.88
C THR A 160 6.34 13.07 9.17
N LEU A 161 5.06 13.35 9.44
CA LEU A 161 3.94 12.54 8.94
C LEU A 161 3.87 12.47 7.40
N LEU A 162 4.18 13.56 6.69
CA LEU A 162 4.13 13.62 5.23
C LEU A 162 5.03 12.59 4.55
N TYR A 163 6.25 12.41 5.04
CA TYR A 163 7.20 11.46 4.44
C TYR A 163 6.74 10.02 4.67
N HIS A 164 6.27 9.71 5.88
CA HIS A 164 5.71 8.40 6.19
C HIS A 164 4.45 8.11 5.36
N LEU A 165 3.57 9.11 5.15
CA LEU A 165 2.37 8.96 4.34
C LEU A 165 2.73 8.67 2.88
N LEU A 166 3.61 9.46 2.27
CA LEU A 166 4.08 9.23 0.90
C LEU A 166 4.72 7.83 0.79
N TYR A 167 5.61 7.50 1.71
CA TYR A 167 6.33 6.23 1.70
C TYR A 167 5.40 5.02 1.83
N VAL A 168 4.42 5.07 2.75
CA VAL A 168 3.41 4.01 2.89
C VAL A 168 2.55 3.90 1.63
N ALA A 169 2.14 5.01 1.03
CA ALA A 169 1.38 5.01 -0.21
C ALA A 169 2.18 4.37 -1.36
N LEU A 170 3.45 4.75 -1.53
CA LEU A 170 4.33 4.17 -2.54
C LEU A 170 4.52 2.66 -2.36
N LEU A 171 4.77 2.21 -1.13
CA LEU A 171 4.90 0.78 -0.85
C LEU A 171 3.60 0.00 -1.05
N ALA A 172 2.45 0.59 -0.71
CA ALA A 172 1.14 -0.04 -0.94
C ALA A 172 0.87 -0.23 -2.43
N VAL A 173 1.08 0.84 -3.21
CA VAL A 173 0.92 0.83 -4.67
C VAL A 173 1.90 -0.14 -5.32
N TRP A 174 3.19 -0.07 -4.98
CA TRP A 174 4.20 -1.01 -5.47
C TRP A 174 3.82 -2.46 -5.17
N CYS A 175 3.48 -2.77 -3.92
CA CYS A 175 3.10 -4.13 -3.53
C CYS A 175 1.86 -4.63 -4.26
N GLY A 176 0.86 -3.76 -4.48
CA GLY A 176 -0.33 -4.09 -5.25
C GLY A 176 -0.01 -4.36 -6.72
N MET A 177 0.77 -3.48 -7.34
CA MET A 177 1.21 -3.64 -8.74
C MET A 177 2.01 -4.93 -8.94
N GLU A 178 2.97 -5.21 -8.06
CA GLU A 178 3.82 -6.38 -8.11
C GLU A 178 3.01 -7.68 -8.01
N VAL A 179 2.13 -7.78 -7.00
CA VAL A 179 1.43 -9.05 -6.71
C VAL A 179 0.22 -9.27 -7.62
N ILE A 180 -0.53 -8.21 -7.94
CA ILE A 180 -1.77 -8.33 -8.73
C ILE A 180 -1.44 -8.33 -10.23
N GLY A 181 -0.51 -7.48 -10.66
CA GLY A 181 -0.17 -7.29 -12.06
C GLY A 181 0.74 -8.38 -12.63
N PHE A 182 1.51 -9.08 -11.79
CA PHE A 182 2.50 -10.06 -12.24
C PHE A 182 2.38 -11.36 -11.44
N GLN A 183 1.57 -12.29 -11.93
CA GLN A 183 1.30 -13.58 -11.26
C GLN A 183 2.19 -14.74 -11.75
N SER A 184 3.05 -14.52 -12.75
CA SER A 184 3.95 -15.55 -13.30
C SER A 184 5.19 -15.71 -12.41
N PRO A 185 5.66 -16.94 -12.06
CA PRO A 185 6.83 -17.15 -11.18
C PRO A 185 8.20 -16.65 -11.70
N ILE A 186 8.27 -15.88 -12.76
CA ILE A 186 9.51 -15.37 -13.37
C ILE A 186 9.19 -14.04 -14.03
N ASP A 187 9.37 -12.90 -13.34
CA ASP A 187 9.46 -11.56 -13.98
C ASP A 187 9.81 -10.43 -12.99
N SER A 188 10.97 -10.48 -12.32
CA SER A 188 11.48 -9.24 -11.70
C SER A 188 12.97 -9.10 -11.89
N PHE A 189 13.37 -7.90 -12.29
CA PHE A 189 14.74 -7.53 -12.63
C PHE A 189 15.70 -7.67 -11.43
N PHE A 190 15.20 -7.65 -10.19
CA PHE A 190 16.01 -7.79 -8.96
C PHE A 190 15.61 -8.91 -7.99
N TRP A 191 14.35 -9.37 -7.98
CA TRP A 191 13.79 -10.11 -6.82
C TRP A 191 13.18 -11.47 -7.15
N GLY A 192 13.26 -11.90 -8.40
CA GLY A 192 12.81 -13.21 -8.84
C GLY A 192 13.76 -14.28 -8.35
N ILE A 193 13.61 -14.69 -7.09
CA ILE A 193 14.23 -15.94 -6.63
C ILE A 193 13.51 -17.05 -7.39
N GLY A 194 14.20 -17.70 -8.33
CA GLY A 194 13.62 -18.71 -9.21
C GLY A 194 12.77 -19.72 -8.43
N GLY A 195 11.48 -19.80 -8.77
CA GLY A 195 10.52 -20.71 -8.13
C GLY A 195 9.61 -20.10 -7.06
N LEU A 196 9.79 -18.82 -6.68
CA LEU A 196 8.85 -18.10 -5.79
C LEU A 196 7.95 -17.13 -6.59
N PRO A 197 6.65 -17.01 -6.23
CA PRO A 197 5.77 -16.03 -6.85
C PRO A 197 6.09 -14.60 -6.42
N HIS A 198 5.61 -13.61 -7.18
CA HIS A 198 5.73 -12.18 -6.89
C HIS A 198 5.01 -11.80 -5.60
N GLY A 199 5.70 -11.93 -4.46
CA GLY A 199 5.16 -11.64 -3.14
C GLY A 199 5.57 -10.29 -2.57
N ALA A 200 6.29 -9.43 -3.32
CA ALA A 200 6.83 -8.16 -2.83
C ALA A 200 7.63 -8.32 -1.51
N PHE A 201 8.48 -9.36 -1.42
CA PHE A 201 9.10 -9.82 -0.16
C PHE A 201 10.03 -8.83 0.54
N THR A 202 10.42 -7.71 -0.10
CA THR A 202 11.20 -6.66 0.56
C THR A 202 10.34 -5.74 1.44
N LEU A 203 9.01 -5.75 1.29
CA LEU A 203 8.11 -4.86 2.03
C LEU A 203 8.29 -4.96 3.57
N PRO A 204 8.34 -6.16 4.19
CA PRO A 204 8.51 -6.28 5.64
C PRO A 204 9.79 -5.61 6.16
N LEU A 205 10.87 -5.61 5.38
CA LEU A 205 12.12 -4.93 5.73
C LEU A 205 11.96 -3.40 5.62
N LEU A 206 11.33 -2.94 4.54
CA LEU A 206 11.15 -1.52 4.22
C LEU A 206 10.22 -0.80 5.21
N VAL A 207 9.30 -1.51 5.86
CA VAL A 207 8.41 -0.90 6.88
C VAL A 207 9.04 -0.77 8.27
N VAL A 208 10.16 -1.45 8.55
CA VAL A 208 10.82 -1.43 9.88
C VAL A 208 11.12 -0.01 10.39
N PRO A 209 11.66 0.93 9.58
CA PRO A 209 11.88 2.31 10.00
C PRO A 209 10.61 3.03 10.46
N GLY A 210 9.49 2.75 9.79
CA GLY A 210 8.18 3.28 10.15
C GLY A 210 7.71 2.83 11.52
N PHE A 211 7.76 1.52 11.76
CA PHE A 211 7.43 0.95 13.07
C PHE A 211 8.38 1.43 14.15
N PHE A 212 9.67 1.55 13.85
CA PHE A 212 10.67 2.11 14.75
C PHE A 212 10.24 3.50 15.23
N TRP A 213 9.93 4.42 14.32
CA TRP A 213 9.46 5.76 14.68
C TRP A 213 8.10 5.77 15.38
N ALA A 214 7.17 4.91 14.96
CA ALA A 214 5.86 4.78 15.59
C ALA A 214 5.98 4.42 17.08
N TYR A 215 6.80 3.43 17.44
CA TYR A 215 7.02 3.04 18.84
C TYR A 215 7.94 4.03 19.57
N ARG A 216 8.96 4.58 18.90
CA ARG A 216 9.90 5.56 19.50
C ARG A 216 9.21 6.85 19.92
N LYS A 217 8.26 7.33 19.12
CA LYS A 217 7.44 8.53 19.40
C LYS A 217 6.14 8.18 20.13
N SER A 218 5.86 6.90 20.38
CA SER A 218 4.57 6.43 20.90
C SER A 218 3.39 7.03 20.11
N SER A 219 3.53 7.09 18.79
CA SER A 219 2.58 7.73 17.89
C SER A 219 1.57 6.69 17.36
N PRO A 220 0.31 6.72 17.83
CA PRO A 220 -0.73 5.83 17.30
C PRO A 220 -1.07 6.14 15.85
N ILE A 221 -0.82 7.38 15.38
CA ILE A 221 -1.07 7.77 13.99
C ILE A 221 -0.07 7.08 13.06
N LEU A 222 1.23 7.15 13.35
CA LEU A 222 2.25 6.46 12.56
C LEU A 222 2.02 4.95 12.56
N LEU A 223 1.75 4.37 13.74
CA LEU A 223 1.41 2.95 13.83
C LEU A 223 0.17 2.60 12.98
N GLY A 224 -0.83 3.48 12.98
CA GLY A 224 -2.04 3.35 12.18
C GLY A 224 -1.85 3.47 10.67
N LEU A 225 -0.72 4.02 10.21
CA LEU A 225 -0.33 4.01 8.79
C LEU A 225 0.37 2.71 8.39
N TYR A 226 1.28 2.19 9.23
CA TYR A 226 2.09 1.03 8.87
C TYR A 226 1.42 -0.33 9.12
N LEU A 227 0.51 -0.44 10.09
CA LEU A 227 -0.28 -1.67 10.31
C LEU A 227 -1.11 -2.09 9.09
N PRO A 228 -1.92 -1.22 8.46
CA PRO A 228 -2.69 -1.61 7.28
C PRO A 228 -1.79 -1.93 6.09
N LEU A 229 -0.58 -1.35 5.98
CA LEU A 229 0.38 -1.69 4.94
C LEU A 229 0.93 -3.12 5.10
N ILE A 230 1.28 -3.53 6.33
CA ILE A 230 1.66 -4.92 6.60
C ILE A 230 0.47 -5.86 6.35
N ALA A 231 -0.73 -5.48 6.80
CA ALA A 231 -1.91 -6.29 6.55
C ALA A 231 -2.20 -6.42 5.05
N TRP A 232 -1.98 -5.34 4.29
CA TRP A 232 -2.07 -5.30 2.84
C TRP A 232 -1.13 -6.32 2.18
N TRP A 233 0.15 -6.29 2.59
CA TRP A 233 1.14 -7.24 2.10
C TRP A 233 0.80 -8.70 2.46
N ILE A 234 0.37 -8.99 3.69
CA ILE A 234 0.06 -10.36 4.12
C ILE A 234 -1.12 -10.93 3.32
N PHE A 235 -2.20 -10.17 3.12
CA PHE A 235 -3.33 -10.72 2.37
C PHE A 235 -2.96 -10.94 0.90
N LEU A 236 -2.14 -10.06 0.31
CA LEU A 236 -1.71 -10.18 -1.08
C LEU A 236 -0.93 -11.49 -1.30
N GLN A 237 -0.29 -12.06 -0.28
CA GLN A 237 0.37 -13.36 -0.42
C GLN A 237 -0.62 -14.47 -0.80
N ALA A 238 -1.88 -14.40 -0.36
CA ALA A 238 -2.89 -15.35 -0.80
C ALA A 238 -3.16 -15.24 -2.31
N LEU A 239 -3.06 -14.03 -2.90
CA LEU A 239 -3.16 -13.85 -4.36
C LEU A 239 -1.89 -14.32 -5.07
N ALA A 240 -0.71 -13.97 -4.55
CA ALA A 240 0.58 -14.41 -5.09
C ALA A 240 0.68 -15.95 -5.15
N TRP A 241 0.05 -16.63 -4.20
CA TRP A 241 0.00 -18.08 -4.08
C TRP A 241 -1.16 -18.74 -4.85
N HIS A 242 -1.86 -18.00 -5.71
CA HIS A 242 -3.05 -18.46 -6.46
C HIS A 242 -4.17 -19.02 -5.56
N ALA A 243 -4.27 -18.53 -4.32
CA ALA A 243 -5.30 -18.88 -3.35
C ALA A 243 -6.39 -17.81 -3.26
N ASN A 244 -6.81 -17.26 -4.41
CA ASN A 244 -7.72 -16.11 -4.52
C ASN A 244 -9.02 -16.31 -3.75
N ASN A 245 -9.57 -17.52 -3.77
CA ASN A 245 -10.82 -17.87 -3.09
C ASN A 245 -10.70 -17.85 -1.55
N TRP A 246 -9.47 -17.95 -1.04
CA TRP A 246 -9.17 -18.04 0.39
C TRP A 246 -8.84 -16.70 1.03
N THR A 247 -8.77 -15.65 0.22
CA THR A 247 -8.39 -14.29 0.65
C THR A 247 -9.24 -13.79 1.82
N ALA A 248 -10.55 -14.06 1.84
CA ALA A 248 -11.43 -13.68 2.95
C ALA A 248 -10.96 -14.27 4.29
N PHE A 249 -10.59 -15.56 4.33
CA PHE A 249 -10.12 -16.21 5.55
C PHE A 249 -8.74 -15.68 5.97
N TRP A 250 -7.83 -15.45 5.02
CA TRP A 250 -6.53 -14.83 5.29
C TRP A 250 -6.68 -13.43 5.90
N VAL A 251 -7.52 -12.57 5.31
CA VAL A 251 -7.81 -11.22 5.81
C VAL A 251 -8.41 -11.28 7.22
N GLY A 252 -9.37 -12.18 7.45
CA GLY A 252 -10.01 -12.36 8.76
C GLY A 252 -9.02 -12.82 9.84
N GLY A 253 -8.06 -13.66 9.45
CA GLY A 253 -7.01 -14.18 10.32
C GLY A 253 -6.01 -13.10 10.70
N VAL A 254 -5.57 -12.28 9.73
CA VAL A 254 -4.74 -11.09 9.99
C VAL A 254 -5.45 -10.12 10.94
N GLY A 255 -6.73 -9.85 10.71
CA GLY A 255 -7.54 -9.02 11.60
C GLY A 255 -7.57 -9.55 13.03
N SER A 256 -7.75 -10.88 13.18
CA SER A 256 -7.77 -11.55 14.48
C SER A 256 -6.41 -11.47 15.19
N ILE A 257 -5.30 -11.62 14.45
CA ILE A 257 -3.95 -11.44 14.98
C ILE A 257 -3.74 -10.01 15.47
N LEU A 258 -4.20 -8.99 14.74
CA LEU A 258 -4.11 -7.60 15.19
C LEU A 258 -4.91 -7.36 16.47
N LEU A 259 -6.10 -7.95 16.60
CA LEU A 259 -6.91 -7.89 17.83
C LEU A 259 -6.23 -8.60 19.01
N LEU A 260 -5.51 -9.69 18.75
CA LEU A 260 -4.67 -10.38 19.74
C LEU A 260 -3.47 -9.51 20.16
N LEU A 261 -2.73 -8.94 19.20
CA LEU A 261 -1.60 -8.03 19.46
C LEU A 261 -2.02 -6.76 20.22
N ALA A 262 -3.25 -6.29 20.04
CA ALA A 262 -3.81 -5.20 20.83
C ALA A 262 -3.86 -5.50 22.34
N GLN A 263 -3.90 -6.78 22.76
CA GLN A 263 -3.92 -7.18 24.18
C GLN A 263 -2.54 -7.18 24.83
N VAL A 264 -1.46 -7.16 24.05
CA VAL A 264 -0.09 -7.01 24.57
C VAL A 264 0.13 -5.63 25.20
N HIS A 265 -0.68 -4.65 24.78
CA HIS A 265 -0.65 -3.29 25.29
C HIS A 265 -1.43 -3.17 26.59
N ARG A 266 -0.90 -2.38 27.54
CA ARG A 266 -1.58 -2.11 28.81
C ARG A 266 -2.95 -1.45 28.58
N PRO A 267 -3.94 -1.70 29.47
CA PRO A 267 -5.20 -0.95 29.44
C PRO A 267 -4.93 0.56 29.40
N GLY A 268 -5.62 1.29 28.51
CA GLY A 268 -5.46 2.74 28.37
C GLY A 268 -4.31 3.18 27.45
N ASN A 269 -3.41 2.29 27.02
CA ASN A 269 -2.34 2.66 26.09
C ASN A 269 -2.90 2.94 24.68
N GLN A 270 -2.66 4.15 24.18
CA GLN A 270 -3.12 4.60 22.86
C GLN A 270 -2.55 3.77 21.70
N MET A 271 -1.38 3.14 21.87
CA MET A 271 -0.79 2.25 20.86
C MET A 271 -1.61 0.99 20.59
N ALA A 272 -2.56 0.64 21.48
CA ALA A 272 -3.52 -0.43 21.23
C ALA A 272 -4.60 -0.03 20.21
N ILE A 273 -4.87 1.27 20.04
CA ILE A 273 -6.00 1.77 19.24
C ILE A 273 -5.86 1.37 17.76
N PRO A 274 -4.71 1.57 17.09
CA PRO A 274 -4.55 1.18 15.69
C PRO A 274 -4.75 -0.32 15.44
N HIS A 275 -4.20 -1.16 16.33
CA HIS A 275 -4.37 -2.61 16.27
C HIS A 275 -5.84 -3.03 16.39
N ARG A 276 -6.60 -2.37 17.28
CA ARG A 276 -8.04 -2.63 17.44
C ARG A 276 -8.84 -2.16 16.24
N LEU A 277 -8.56 -0.95 15.74
CA LEU A 277 -9.27 -0.39 14.60
C LEU A 277 -9.12 -1.27 13.36
N TRP A 278 -7.88 -1.53 12.95
CA TRP A 278 -7.59 -2.35 11.78
C TRP A 278 -7.94 -3.81 11.99
N GLY A 279 -7.70 -4.35 13.19
CA GLY A 279 -8.11 -5.69 13.55
C GLY A 279 -9.62 -5.90 13.42
N THR A 280 -10.44 -5.00 13.96
CA THR A 280 -11.89 -5.07 13.82
C THR A 280 -12.33 -4.93 12.36
N LEU A 281 -11.80 -3.97 11.61
CA LEU A 281 -12.16 -3.79 10.20
C LEU A 281 -11.83 -5.02 9.35
N LEU A 282 -10.62 -5.57 9.51
CA LEU A 282 -10.14 -6.73 8.75
C LEU A 282 -10.79 -8.03 9.19
N THR A 283 -11.38 -8.10 10.39
CA THR A 283 -12.20 -9.26 10.77
C THR A 283 -13.64 -9.09 10.29
N VAL A 284 -14.29 -7.94 10.55
CA VAL A 284 -15.70 -7.70 10.17
C VAL A 284 -15.93 -7.84 8.67
N GLY A 285 -15.05 -7.27 7.84
CA GLY A 285 -15.19 -7.30 6.38
C GLY A 285 -15.37 -8.71 5.82
N PRO A 286 -14.42 -9.64 6.02
CA PRO A 286 -14.55 -11.02 5.58
C PRO A 286 -15.78 -11.75 6.11
N TRP A 287 -16.15 -11.53 7.38
CA TRP A 287 -17.35 -12.15 7.94
C TRP A 287 -18.64 -11.65 7.31
N LEU A 288 -18.67 -10.41 6.80
CA LEU A 288 -19.78 -9.92 5.98
C LEU A 288 -19.88 -10.70 4.66
N PHE A 289 -18.77 -10.97 3.98
CA PHE A 289 -18.75 -11.77 2.75
C PHE A 289 -19.13 -13.23 3.02
N ILE A 290 -18.53 -13.87 4.03
CA ILE A 290 -18.82 -15.26 4.43
C ILE A 290 -20.29 -15.46 4.82
N SER A 291 -20.96 -14.42 5.31
CA SER A 291 -22.39 -14.50 5.62
C SER A 291 -23.28 -14.44 4.38
N SER A 292 -22.78 -14.10 3.18
CA SER A 292 -23.56 -13.93 1.94
C SER A 292 -23.67 -15.20 1.10
N ASN A 293 -24.81 -15.35 0.42
CA ASN A 293 -25.03 -16.46 -0.51
C ASN A 293 -24.17 -16.30 -1.76
N SER A 294 -24.01 -15.06 -2.23
CA SER A 294 -23.16 -14.71 -3.37
C SER A 294 -21.73 -15.21 -3.17
N PHE A 295 -21.13 -15.01 -2.00
CA PHE A 295 -19.77 -15.49 -1.70
C PHE A 295 -19.64 -17.01 -1.87
N TRP A 296 -20.55 -17.79 -1.31
CA TRP A 296 -20.46 -19.25 -1.36
C TRP A 296 -20.73 -19.81 -2.77
N ASN A 297 -21.62 -19.17 -3.53
CA ASN A 297 -21.85 -19.53 -4.93
C ASN A 297 -20.64 -19.22 -5.81
N SER A 298 -20.04 -18.04 -5.65
CA SER A 298 -18.80 -17.68 -6.34
C SER A 298 -17.64 -18.59 -5.92
N PHE A 299 -17.54 -18.92 -4.63
CA PHE A 299 -16.53 -19.82 -4.10
C PHE A 299 -16.64 -21.21 -4.71
N GLY A 300 -17.85 -21.78 -4.78
CA GLY A 300 -18.12 -23.07 -5.43
C GLY A 300 -17.74 -23.04 -6.92
N TYR A 301 -18.27 -22.06 -7.67
CA TYR A 301 -18.01 -21.93 -9.11
C TYR A 301 -16.52 -21.84 -9.44
N ILE A 302 -15.76 -21.02 -8.69
CA ILE A 302 -14.32 -20.86 -8.93
C ILE A 302 -13.54 -22.09 -8.47
N SER A 303 -13.90 -22.69 -7.33
CA SER A 303 -13.19 -23.86 -6.79
C SER A 303 -13.30 -25.12 -7.66
N TYR A 304 -14.36 -25.27 -8.46
CA TYR A 304 -14.49 -26.36 -9.43
C TYR A 304 -13.84 -26.04 -10.79
N GLY A 305 -13.65 -24.76 -11.12
CA GLY A 305 -13.04 -24.32 -12.39
C GLY A 305 -11.51 -24.23 -12.37
N THR A 306 -10.89 -24.07 -11.20
CA THR A 306 -9.43 -24.00 -11.07
C THR A 306 -8.83 -25.37 -10.76
N ASN A 307 -7.86 -25.81 -11.56
CA ASN A 307 -7.07 -27.06 -11.36
C ASN A 307 -6.15 -27.02 -10.12
N THR A 308 -6.44 -26.18 -9.13
CA THR A 308 -5.67 -26.04 -7.90
C THR A 308 -5.85 -27.26 -7.02
N ASN A 309 -4.76 -27.96 -6.74
CA ASN A 309 -4.74 -29.15 -5.91
C ASN A 309 -5.34 -28.85 -4.52
N PRO A 310 -6.41 -29.54 -4.09
CA PRO A 310 -7.01 -29.35 -2.77
C PRO A 310 -5.99 -29.40 -1.63
N TYR A 311 -5.00 -30.31 -1.67
CA TYR A 311 -3.97 -30.44 -0.64
C TYR A 311 -3.20 -29.13 -0.38
N TYR A 312 -3.00 -28.31 -1.42
CA TYR A 312 -2.34 -27.01 -1.29
C TYR A 312 -3.17 -26.03 -0.44
N LEU A 313 -4.50 -26.03 -0.63
CA LEU A 313 -5.44 -25.17 0.11
C LEU A 313 -5.56 -25.61 1.57
N TRP A 314 -5.52 -26.92 1.83
CA TRP A 314 -5.46 -27.48 3.18
C TRP A 314 -4.19 -27.01 3.93
N ASN A 315 -3.04 -26.97 3.25
CA ASN A 315 -1.79 -26.50 3.85
C ASN A 315 -1.84 -25.01 4.19
N LEU A 316 -2.43 -24.16 3.34
CA LEU A 316 -2.55 -22.72 3.62
C LEU A 316 -3.42 -22.41 4.85
N ASN A 317 -4.57 -23.06 5.01
CA ASN A 317 -5.38 -22.93 6.23
C ASN A 317 -4.66 -23.50 7.46
N GLY A 318 -3.88 -24.57 7.30
CA GLY A 318 -3.03 -25.12 8.35
C GLY A 318 -1.96 -24.12 8.81
N ILE A 319 -1.31 -23.43 7.87
CA ILE A 319 -0.33 -22.36 8.16
C ILE A 319 -1.01 -21.22 8.94
N LEU A 320 -2.18 -20.77 8.50
CA LEU A 320 -2.94 -19.71 9.19
C LEU A 320 -3.28 -20.11 10.63
N CYS A 321 -3.74 -21.35 10.83
CA CYS A 321 -4.01 -21.92 12.14
C CYS A 321 -2.75 -21.92 13.03
N ALA A 322 -1.60 -22.36 12.49
CA ALA A 322 -0.34 -22.39 13.21
C ALA A 322 0.14 -20.98 13.63
N ILE A 323 -0.01 -19.97 12.76
CA ILE A 323 0.33 -18.58 13.07
C ILE A 323 -0.55 -18.04 14.20
N ILE A 324 -1.87 -18.26 14.13
CA ILE A 324 -2.81 -17.83 15.18
C ILE A 324 -2.46 -18.49 16.52
N LEU A 325 -2.24 -19.81 16.52
CA LEU A 325 -1.89 -20.55 17.73
C LEU A 325 -0.57 -20.05 18.33
N THR A 326 0.45 -19.85 17.50
CA THR A 326 1.76 -19.33 17.92
C THR A 326 1.62 -17.93 18.52
N THR A 327 0.77 -17.08 17.94
CA THR A 327 0.48 -15.73 18.46
C THR A 327 -0.19 -15.79 19.82
N VAL A 328 -1.20 -16.66 20.00
CA VAL A 328 -1.88 -16.86 21.29
C VAL A 328 -0.88 -17.36 22.33
N VAL A 329 -0.09 -18.39 22.02
CA VAL A 329 0.95 -18.93 22.91
C VAL A 329 1.96 -17.84 23.28
N ALA A 330 2.45 -17.06 22.32
CA ALA A 330 3.38 -15.97 22.57
C ALA A 330 2.80 -14.91 23.53
N ILE A 331 1.52 -14.55 23.38
CA ILE A 331 0.85 -13.60 24.29
C ILE A 331 0.74 -14.19 25.70
N LEU A 332 0.38 -15.46 25.83
CA LEU A 332 0.29 -16.15 27.12
C LEU A 332 1.66 -16.22 27.80
N VAL A 333 2.71 -16.61 27.06
CA VAL A 333 4.09 -16.67 27.56
C VAL A 333 4.60 -15.28 27.96
N LEU A 334 4.40 -14.25 27.12
CA LEU A 334 4.78 -12.87 27.46
C LEU A 334 4.01 -12.35 28.67
N GLY A 335 2.72 -12.69 28.78
CA GLY A 335 1.88 -12.38 29.93
C GLY A 335 2.43 -13.02 31.20
N TRP A 336 2.77 -14.30 31.15
CA TRP A 336 3.37 -15.05 32.26
C TRP A 336 4.74 -14.50 32.67
N LEU A 337 5.64 -14.24 31.71
CA LEU A 337 6.95 -13.63 31.98
C LEU A 337 6.82 -12.25 32.64
N ARG A 338 5.82 -11.47 32.23
CA ARG A 338 5.53 -10.16 32.85
C ARG A 338 4.97 -10.30 34.26
N SER A 339 4.12 -11.30 34.53
CA SER A 339 3.62 -11.55 35.89
C SER A 339 4.73 -12.03 36.82
N GLN A 340 5.73 -12.76 36.31
CA GLN A 340 6.91 -13.14 37.09
C GLN A 340 7.77 -11.92 37.48
N ARG A 341 7.89 -10.92 36.59
CA ARG A 341 8.69 -9.72 36.83
C ARG A 341 7.98 -8.64 37.65
N ASN A 342 6.65 -8.62 37.62
CA ASN A 342 5.84 -7.61 38.30
C ASN A 342 4.58 -8.26 38.87
N ALA A 343 4.55 -8.46 40.19
CA ALA A 343 3.43 -9.07 40.90
C ALA A 343 2.10 -8.29 40.74
N ALA A 344 2.14 -7.00 40.39
CA ALA A 344 0.95 -6.20 40.11
C ALA A 344 0.38 -6.44 38.69
N TYR A 345 1.13 -7.08 37.79
CA TYR A 345 0.67 -7.38 36.44
C TYR A 345 -0.22 -8.63 36.43
N LYS A 346 -1.50 -8.45 36.13
CA LYS A 346 -2.45 -9.55 35.87
C LYS A 346 -2.84 -9.58 34.39
N LEU A 347 -2.57 -10.69 33.71
CA LEU A 347 -3.07 -10.91 32.36
C LEU A 347 -4.60 -11.06 32.41
N ASN A 348 -5.32 -10.15 31.76
CA ASN A 348 -6.77 -10.22 31.75
C ASN A 348 -7.27 -11.18 30.65
N LEU A 349 -7.37 -12.47 30.99
CA LEU A 349 -7.84 -13.52 30.08
C LEU A 349 -9.25 -13.25 29.52
N SER A 350 -10.10 -12.53 30.26
CA SER A 350 -11.43 -12.13 29.78
C SER A 350 -11.42 -11.17 28.59
N ARG A 351 -10.25 -10.65 28.19
CA ARG A 351 -10.11 -9.83 26.98
C ARG A 351 -9.67 -10.63 25.75
N LEU A 352 -9.23 -11.87 25.94
CA LEU A 352 -8.73 -12.73 24.86
C LEU A 352 -9.84 -13.54 24.18
N TRP A 353 -10.97 -13.79 24.85
CA TRP A 353 -11.99 -14.69 24.31
C TRP A 353 -12.53 -14.22 22.96
N LEU A 354 -12.84 -12.92 22.78
CA LEU A 354 -13.38 -12.42 21.51
C LEU A 354 -12.36 -12.56 20.36
N PRO A 355 -11.12 -12.03 20.47
CA PRO A 355 -10.11 -12.25 19.44
C PRO A 355 -9.85 -13.73 19.14
N VAL A 356 -9.85 -14.60 20.15
CA VAL A 356 -9.65 -16.05 19.98
C VAL A 356 -10.83 -16.69 19.26
N VAL A 357 -12.07 -16.36 19.64
CA VAL A 357 -13.28 -16.86 18.98
C VAL A 357 -13.33 -16.42 17.52
N LEU A 358 -12.94 -15.17 17.22
CA LEU A 358 -12.80 -14.66 15.86
C LEU A 358 -11.76 -15.45 15.07
N ALA A 359 -10.58 -15.69 15.66
CA ALA A 359 -9.50 -16.43 15.03
C ALA A 359 -9.88 -17.89 14.75
N ILE A 360 -10.50 -18.56 15.74
CA ILE A 360 -11.00 -19.93 15.59
C ILE A 360 -12.08 -19.99 14.51
N GLY A 361 -13.04 -19.05 14.54
CA GLY A 361 -14.10 -19.00 13.55
C GLY A 361 -13.55 -18.87 12.13
N THR A 362 -12.55 -17.99 11.91
CA THR A 362 -11.92 -17.84 10.60
C THR A 362 -11.27 -19.14 10.11
N VAL A 363 -10.55 -19.84 10.98
CA VAL A 363 -9.90 -21.12 10.63
C VAL A 363 -10.94 -22.22 10.38
N VAL A 364 -11.93 -22.36 11.26
CA VAL A 364 -12.98 -23.38 11.16
C VAL A 364 -13.78 -23.20 9.87
N PHE A 365 -14.20 -21.98 9.56
CA PHE A 365 -14.95 -21.72 8.33
C PHE A 365 -14.08 -21.87 7.08
N GLY A 366 -12.77 -21.63 7.20
CA GLY A 366 -11.82 -22.00 6.17
C GLY A 366 -11.85 -23.52 5.90
N TYR A 367 -11.80 -24.35 6.95
CA TYR A 367 -11.94 -25.80 6.79
C TYR A 367 -13.32 -26.22 6.27
N LEU A 368 -14.40 -25.58 6.71
CA LEU A 368 -15.74 -25.87 6.17
C LEU A 368 -15.83 -25.57 4.67
N ALA A 369 -15.16 -24.51 4.21
CA ALA A 369 -15.10 -24.20 2.79
C ALA A 369 -14.34 -25.26 1.97
N LEU A 370 -13.38 -25.99 2.57
CA LEU A 370 -12.69 -27.10 1.91
C LEU A 370 -13.59 -28.32 1.68
N LEU A 371 -14.71 -28.42 2.41
CA LEU A 371 -15.69 -29.51 2.27
C LEU A 371 -16.69 -29.27 1.11
N GLY A 372 -16.56 -28.15 0.40
CA GLY A 372 -17.33 -27.82 -0.81
C GLY A 372 -18.78 -27.42 -0.55
N GLU A 373 -19.61 -27.50 -1.60
CA GLU A 373 -21.00 -26.98 -1.62
C GLU A 373 -21.88 -27.55 -0.51
N LYS A 374 -21.64 -28.79 -0.05
CA LYS A 374 -22.43 -29.43 1.01
C LYS A 374 -22.40 -28.64 2.32
N MET A 375 -21.32 -27.89 2.58
CA MET A 375 -21.15 -27.09 3.79
C MET A 375 -21.44 -25.60 3.58
N ALA A 376 -21.72 -25.16 2.34
CA ALA A 376 -21.97 -23.75 2.02
C ALA A 376 -23.16 -23.18 2.80
N MET A 377 -24.31 -23.84 2.76
CA MET A 377 -25.52 -23.37 3.46
C MET A 377 -25.37 -23.40 5.00
N PRO A 378 -24.89 -24.48 5.63
CA PRO A 378 -24.59 -24.48 7.07
C PRO A 378 -23.58 -23.38 7.46
N ALA A 379 -22.50 -23.21 6.70
CA ALA A 379 -21.50 -22.19 6.97
C ALA A 379 -22.09 -20.79 6.82
N MET A 380 -22.87 -20.51 5.78
CA MET A 380 -23.57 -19.22 5.62
C MET A 380 -24.46 -18.90 6.83
N ILE A 381 -25.26 -19.86 7.30
CA ILE A 381 -26.14 -19.68 8.47
C ILE A 381 -25.30 -19.35 9.72
N LEU A 382 -24.25 -20.13 9.98
CA LEU A 382 -23.36 -19.90 11.12
C LEU A 382 -22.64 -18.54 11.01
N GLY A 383 -22.24 -18.13 9.80
CA GLY A 383 -21.62 -16.83 9.54
C GLY A 383 -22.55 -15.67 9.83
N ASN A 384 -23.85 -15.80 9.50
CA ASN A 384 -24.88 -14.83 9.83
C ASN A 384 -25.11 -14.72 11.35
N LEU A 385 -25.19 -15.85 12.05
CA LEU A 385 -25.30 -15.84 13.51
C LEU A 385 -24.08 -15.18 14.16
N PHE A 386 -22.90 -15.46 13.61
CA PHE A 386 -21.64 -14.92 14.11
C PHE A 386 -21.54 -13.40 13.95
N ILE A 387 -21.81 -12.87 12.75
CA ILE A 387 -21.72 -11.42 12.48
C ILE A 387 -22.75 -10.63 13.27
N LEU A 388 -23.96 -11.17 13.46
CA LEU A 388 -25.00 -10.57 14.30
C LEU A 388 -24.61 -10.60 15.79
N ALA A 389 -24.10 -11.72 16.29
CA ALA A 389 -23.60 -11.82 17.66
C ALA A 389 -22.47 -10.82 17.93
N MET A 390 -21.57 -10.64 16.96
CA MET A 390 -20.50 -9.65 17.05
C MET A 390 -21.04 -8.20 17.04
N ALA A 391 -22.01 -7.88 16.19
CA ALA A 391 -22.65 -6.56 16.18
C ALA A 391 -23.31 -6.24 17.54
N VAL A 392 -24.09 -7.18 18.07
CA VAL A 392 -24.71 -7.06 19.41
C VAL A 392 -23.66 -6.93 20.50
N MET A 393 -22.58 -7.70 20.43
CA MET A 393 -21.50 -7.62 21.42
C MET A 393 -20.79 -6.26 21.37
N LEU A 394 -20.47 -5.73 20.19
CA LEU A 394 -19.83 -4.42 20.05
C LEU A 394 -20.73 -3.29 20.56
N VAL A 395 -22.03 -3.36 20.24
CA VAL A 395 -23.04 -2.45 20.82
C VAL A 395 -23.06 -2.59 22.34
N ARG A 396 -23.12 -3.82 22.87
CA ARG A 396 -23.11 -4.07 24.32
C ARG A 396 -21.86 -3.52 25.00
N VAL A 397 -20.67 -3.72 24.44
CA VAL A 397 -19.42 -3.17 24.97
C VAL A 397 -19.43 -1.64 24.92
N GLY A 398 -19.86 -1.06 23.81
CA GLY A 398 -19.98 0.39 23.68
C GLY A 398 -20.96 1.01 24.67
N VAL A 399 -22.05 0.30 24.97
CA VAL A 399 -23.05 0.69 25.96
C VAL A 399 -22.55 0.50 27.38
N MET A 400 -22.03 -0.67 27.74
CA MET A 400 -21.60 -1.01 29.10
C MET A 400 -20.34 -0.26 29.54
N GLU A 401 -19.46 0.10 28.60
CA GLU A 401 -18.24 0.84 28.87
C GLU A 401 -18.36 2.34 28.54
N GLU A 402 -19.54 2.82 28.12
CA GLU A 402 -19.80 4.20 27.67
C GLU A 402 -18.82 4.70 26.58
N ARG A 403 -18.48 3.80 25.65
CA ARG A 403 -17.56 4.08 24.56
C ARG A 403 -18.31 4.23 23.24
N LEU A 404 -18.25 5.43 22.66
CA LEU A 404 -18.87 5.72 21.37
C LEU A 404 -18.34 4.84 20.24
N ARG A 405 -17.04 4.54 20.21
CA ARG A 405 -16.41 3.83 19.09
C ARG A 405 -16.88 2.37 18.94
N PRO A 406 -16.87 1.52 19.99
CA PRO A 406 -17.44 0.17 19.89
C PRO A 406 -18.94 0.18 19.60
N PHE A 407 -19.69 1.11 20.19
CA PHE A 407 -21.13 1.26 19.92
C PHE A 407 -21.39 1.54 18.44
N ALA A 408 -20.76 2.59 17.90
CA ALA A 408 -20.87 2.95 16.50
C ALA A 408 -20.36 1.81 15.59
N GLY A 409 -19.27 1.14 15.96
CA GLY A 409 -18.76 -0.02 15.23
C GLY A 409 -19.75 -1.18 15.15
N GLY A 410 -20.46 -1.48 16.25
CA GLY A 410 -21.50 -2.50 16.27
C GLY A 410 -22.72 -2.13 15.43
N VAL A 411 -23.16 -0.87 15.50
CA VAL A 411 -24.25 -0.33 14.65
C VAL A 411 -23.86 -0.37 13.17
N ILE A 412 -22.66 0.10 12.82
CA ILE A 412 -22.14 0.06 11.44
C ILE A 412 -22.05 -1.39 10.95
N CYS A 413 -21.55 -2.31 11.77
CA CYS A 413 -21.49 -3.73 11.44
C CYS A 413 -22.89 -4.30 11.13
N PHE A 414 -23.89 -3.96 11.96
CA PHE A 414 -25.27 -4.35 11.72
C PHE A 414 -25.82 -3.74 10.41
N LEU A 415 -25.63 -2.44 10.20
CA LEU A 415 -26.09 -1.75 8.99
C LEU A 415 -25.45 -2.29 7.71
N LEU A 416 -24.14 -2.58 7.73
CA LEU A 416 -23.44 -3.22 6.62
C LEU A 416 -23.96 -4.63 6.36
N TRP A 417 -24.19 -5.42 7.42
CA TRP A 417 -24.81 -6.73 7.28
C TRP A 417 -26.20 -6.64 6.64
N THR A 418 -27.01 -5.68 7.10
CA THR A 418 -28.34 -5.38 6.56
C THR A 418 -28.24 -4.95 5.09
N LEU A 419 -27.24 -4.14 4.70
CA LEU A 419 -26.99 -3.78 3.31
C LEU A 419 -26.58 -5.00 2.45
N VAL A 420 -25.72 -5.89 2.94
CA VAL A 420 -25.36 -7.12 2.21
C VAL A 420 -26.60 -8.02 2.04
N ARG A 421 -27.46 -8.14 3.07
CA ARG A 421 -28.73 -8.86 2.93
C ARG A 421 -29.64 -8.23 1.88
N TYR A 422 -29.62 -6.90 1.74
CA TYR A 422 -30.43 -6.19 0.74
C TYR A 422 -30.09 -6.69 -0.66
N ILE A 423 -28.80 -6.78 -0.96
CA ILE A 423 -28.27 -7.26 -2.24
C ILE A 423 -28.66 -8.73 -2.47
N ASP A 424 -28.44 -9.61 -1.48
CA ASP A 424 -28.79 -11.03 -1.56
C ASP A 424 -30.31 -11.27 -1.73
N LEU A 425 -31.16 -10.36 -1.24
CA LEU A 425 -32.62 -10.48 -1.29
C LEU A 425 -33.24 -10.00 -2.61
N PHE A 426 -32.50 -9.28 -3.46
CA PHE A 426 -33.01 -8.88 -4.79
C PHE A 426 -33.22 -10.07 -5.72
N ASP A 427 -32.33 -11.05 -5.66
CA ASP A 427 -32.39 -12.27 -6.47
C ASP A 427 -33.22 -13.38 -5.81
N ALA A 428 -33.75 -13.13 -4.60
CA ALA A 428 -34.53 -14.10 -3.84
C ALA A 428 -35.99 -14.16 -4.33
N SER A 429 -36.57 -15.36 -4.22
CA SER A 429 -37.96 -15.68 -4.62
C SER A 429 -39.07 -14.83 -3.96
N TRP A 430 -38.73 -14.03 -2.95
CA TRP A 430 -39.66 -13.17 -2.20
C TRP A 430 -39.72 -11.71 -2.70
N GLY A 431 -38.87 -11.35 -3.66
CA GLY A 431 -38.85 -10.05 -4.34
C GLY A 431 -38.64 -8.83 -3.42
N MET A 432 -38.78 -7.64 -4.00
CA MET A 432 -38.56 -6.37 -3.29
C MET A 432 -39.50 -6.16 -2.09
N LEU A 433 -40.70 -6.75 -2.13
CA LEU A 433 -41.70 -6.64 -1.07
C LEU A 433 -41.29 -7.44 0.19
N GLY A 434 -40.79 -8.66 0.01
CA GLY A 434 -40.28 -9.49 1.11
C GLY A 434 -39.05 -8.86 1.77
N ALA A 435 -38.15 -8.31 0.95
CA ALA A 435 -37.02 -7.52 1.45
C ALA A 435 -37.51 -6.36 2.32
N ALA A 436 -38.39 -5.49 1.80
CA ALA A 436 -38.92 -4.33 2.52
C ALA A 436 -39.51 -4.69 3.90
N GLY A 437 -40.23 -5.82 4.00
CA GLY A 437 -40.75 -6.33 5.27
C GLY A 437 -39.65 -6.65 6.29
N ILE A 438 -38.60 -7.35 5.88
CA ILE A 438 -37.46 -7.71 6.75
C ILE A 438 -36.72 -6.45 7.24
N PHE A 439 -36.46 -5.48 6.36
CA PHE A 439 -35.82 -4.22 6.74
C PHE A 439 -36.67 -3.41 7.71
N THR A 440 -38.00 -3.40 7.52
CA THR A 440 -38.93 -2.72 8.42
C THR A 440 -38.90 -3.35 9.82
N LEU A 441 -38.95 -4.68 9.90
CA LEU A 441 -38.86 -5.41 11.18
C LEU A 441 -37.52 -5.19 11.88
N ALA A 442 -36.41 -5.17 11.14
CA ALA A 442 -35.09 -4.86 11.68
C ALA A 442 -35.02 -3.43 12.23
N GLY A 443 -35.59 -2.45 11.52
CA GLY A 443 -35.69 -1.06 11.95
C GLY A 443 -36.52 -0.90 13.23
N ILE A 444 -37.68 -1.56 13.32
CA ILE A 444 -38.50 -1.59 14.54
C ILE A 444 -37.72 -2.20 15.70
N GLY A 445 -37.01 -3.31 15.46
CA GLY A 445 -36.16 -3.95 16.47
C GLY A 445 -35.10 -3.00 17.03
N LEU A 446 -34.40 -2.26 16.16
CA LEU A 446 -33.42 -1.25 16.57
C LEU A 446 -34.04 -0.13 17.42
N LEU A 447 -35.22 0.36 17.04
CA LEU A 447 -35.92 1.40 17.81
C LEU A 447 -36.32 0.92 19.20
N LEU A 448 -36.79 -0.34 19.32
CA LEU A 448 -37.12 -0.94 20.60
C LEU A 448 -35.90 -1.11 21.50
N VAL A 449 -34.77 -1.55 20.95
CA VAL A 449 -33.48 -1.65 21.66
C VAL A 449 -33.00 -0.27 22.11
N GLY A 450 -33.09 0.75 21.24
CA GLY A 450 -32.75 2.13 21.59
C GLY A 450 -33.64 2.70 22.70
N LYS A 451 -34.93 2.38 22.69
CA LYS A 451 -35.89 2.83 23.70
C LYS A 451 -35.64 2.18 25.07
N PHE A 452 -35.33 0.88 25.10
CA PHE A 452 -34.91 0.16 26.30
C PHE A 452 -33.58 0.70 26.86
N TRP A 453 -32.68 1.15 26.00
CA TRP A 453 -31.41 1.76 26.42
C TRP A 453 -31.58 3.11 27.13
N VAL A 454 -32.43 4.00 26.61
CA VAL A 454 -32.70 5.32 27.25
C VAL A 454 -33.28 5.13 28.65
N SER A 455 -34.10 4.10 28.88
CA SER A 455 -34.64 3.83 30.22
C SER A 455 -33.59 3.28 31.19
N THR A 456 -32.65 2.45 30.72
CA THR A 456 -31.64 1.81 31.56
C THR A 456 -30.48 2.76 31.90
N SER A 457 -30.10 3.64 30.97
CA SER A 457 -28.99 4.59 31.14
C SER A 457 -29.28 5.69 32.17
N ARG A 458 -30.57 6.02 32.40
CA ARG A 458 -30.98 6.92 33.48
C ARG A 458 -30.70 6.38 34.88
N ILE A 459 -30.55 5.06 35.04
CA ILE A 459 -30.37 4.39 36.34
C ILE A 459 -28.87 4.26 36.71
N HIS A 460 -27.96 4.24 35.73
CA HIS A 460 -26.52 4.01 35.98
C HIS A 460 -25.68 5.29 36.22
N ASN A 461 -26.25 6.47 35.92
CA ASN A 461 -25.58 7.77 36.04
C ASN A 461 -25.38 8.28 37.49
N LEU A 462 -25.61 7.45 38.52
CA LEU A 462 -25.48 7.86 39.92
C LEU A 462 -24.26 7.29 40.65
N GLN A 463 -23.33 6.55 40.00
CA GLN A 463 -22.35 5.80 40.79
C GLN A 463 -20.90 5.62 40.32
N LYS A 464 -20.34 6.41 39.38
CA LYS A 464 -18.88 6.29 39.09
C LYS A 464 -18.17 7.62 38.89
N ASN A 465 -17.59 8.11 39.97
CA ASN A 465 -16.36 8.91 39.95
C ASN A 465 -15.19 7.98 40.34
N GLU A 466 -14.62 7.25 39.37
CA GLU A 466 -13.27 6.71 39.55
C GLU A 466 -12.32 7.49 38.64
N PRO A 467 -11.21 8.04 39.18
CA PRO A 467 -10.23 8.72 38.37
C PRO A 467 -9.56 7.73 37.42
N VAL A 468 -9.62 8.00 36.13
CA VAL A 468 -8.82 7.30 35.13
C VAL A 468 -7.38 7.72 35.36
N ASP A 469 -6.55 6.79 35.82
CA ASP A 469 -5.11 6.99 35.98
C ASP A 469 -4.48 7.17 34.58
N PHE A 470 -4.22 8.42 34.21
CA PHE A 470 -3.45 8.80 33.03
C PHE A 470 -1.96 8.61 33.31
N ALA A 471 -1.55 7.40 33.69
CA ALA A 471 -0.16 7.06 33.75
C ALA A 471 0.45 7.30 32.36
N GLN A 472 1.40 8.25 32.30
CA GLN A 472 2.14 8.52 31.08
C GLN A 472 2.69 7.20 30.54
N PRO A 473 2.61 6.94 29.23
CA PRO A 473 3.14 5.70 28.67
C PRO A 473 4.60 5.60 29.10
N ALA A 474 4.94 4.52 29.80
CA ALA A 474 6.33 4.25 30.17
C ALA A 474 7.14 4.28 28.87
N SER A 475 7.95 5.32 28.70
CA SER A 475 8.74 5.52 27.49
C SER A 475 9.63 4.30 27.34
N MET A 476 9.52 3.60 26.21
CA MET A 476 10.38 2.46 25.91
C MET A 476 11.84 2.93 26.02
N VAL A 477 12.61 2.32 26.94
CA VAL A 477 14.01 2.68 27.14
C VAL A 477 14.81 2.03 26.02
N TRP A 478 15.23 2.85 25.05
CA TRP A 478 15.98 2.38 23.88
C TRP A 478 17.45 2.13 24.21
N PRO A 479 18.12 1.19 23.53
CA PRO A 479 19.55 0.98 23.67
C PRO A 479 20.35 2.28 23.46
N LYS A 480 21.44 2.46 24.22
CA LYS A 480 22.26 3.69 24.16
C LYS A 480 22.79 3.98 22.75
N TRP A 481 23.20 2.95 22.01
CA TRP A 481 23.70 3.10 20.64
C TRP A 481 22.64 3.66 19.67
N VAL A 482 21.36 3.32 19.86
CA VAL A 482 20.25 3.86 19.06
C VAL A 482 20.10 5.36 19.33
N ASN A 483 20.11 5.75 20.60
CA ASN A 483 19.99 7.16 20.98
C ASN A 483 21.22 7.98 20.53
N GLN A 484 22.42 7.41 20.60
CA GLN A 484 23.65 8.03 20.09
C GLN A 484 23.61 8.21 18.57
N GLY A 485 23.19 7.18 17.83
CA GLY A 485 23.00 7.25 16.38
C GLY A 485 22.02 8.35 16.00
N LEU A 486 20.85 8.42 16.66
CA LEU A 486 19.85 9.45 16.41
C LEU A 486 20.33 10.87 16.78
N ALA A 487 21.09 11.01 17.86
CA ALA A 487 21.68 12.29 18.24
C ALA A 487 22.69 12.75 17.18
N TRP A 488 23.50 11.82 16.66
CA TRP A 488 24.41 12.09 15.55
C TRP A 488 23.64 12.50 14.29
N THR A 489 22.58 11.79 13.91
CA THR A 489 21.79 12.13 12.70
C THR A 489 21.09 13.48 12.83
N GLY A 490 20.59 13.81 14.02
CA GLY A 490 20.01 15.13 14.30
C GLY A 490 21.04 16.26 14.16
N ALA A 491 22.27 16.04 14.66
CA ALA A 491 23.36 17.00 14.50
C ALA A 491 23.84 17.13 13.04
N HIS A 492 23.72 16.06 12.25
CA HIS A 492 24.21 15.99 10.86
C HIS A 492 23.06 15.91 9.84
N TRP A 493 21.89 16.49 10.14
CA TRP A 493 20.71 16.43 9.26
C TRP A 493 20.99 16.94 7.83
N GLN A 494 21.93 17.87 7.68
CA GLN A 494 22.35 18.40 6.37
C GLN A 494 23.04 17.33 5.52
N ALA A 495 23.89 16.50 6.13
CA ALA A 495 24.56 15.40 5.45
C ALA A 495 23.56 14.30 5.08
N VAL A 496 22.59 14.04 5.96
CA VAL A 496 21.48 13.12 5.68
C VAL A 496 20.69 13.56 4.45
N LEU A 497 20.27 14.83 4.41
CA LEU A 497 19.54 15.36 3.26
C LEU A 497 20.40 15.37 1.99
N GLY A 498 21.66 15.78 2.10
CA GLY A 498 22.60 15.76 0.97
C GLY A 498 22.75 14.36 0.39
N THR A 499 22.90 13.34 1.23
CA THR A 499 22.95 11.94 0.81
C THR A 499 21.63 11.47 0.21
N SER A 500 20.47 11.89 0.76
CA SER A 500 19.17 11.56 0.19
C SER A 500 18.99 12.11 -1.23
N VAL A 501 19.38 13.37 -1.43
CA VAL A 501 19.32 14.03 -2.76
C VAL A 501 20.32 13.37 -3.70
N ALA A 502 21.55 13.11 -3.25
CA ALA A 502 22.55 12.42 -4.06
C ALA A 502 22.09 11.02 -4.49
N LEU A 503 21.42 10.28 -3.59
CA LEU A 503 20.82 8.98 -3.92
C LEU A 503 19.75 9.13 -5.00
N GLN A 504 18.80 10.06 -4.83
CA GLN A 504 17.73 10.30 -5.81
C GLN A 504 18.27 10.68 -7.20
N LEU A 505 19.22 11.63 -7.25
CA LEU A 505 19.87 12.04 -8.49
C LEU A 505 20.68 10.89 -9.10
N GLY A 506 21.37 10.12 -8.27
CA GLY A 506 22.15 8.95 -8.67
C GLY A 506 21.30 7.82 -9.22
N VAL A 507 20.09 7.59 -8.69
CA VAL A 507 19.14 6.62 -9.24
C VAL A 507 18.68 7.04 -10.63
N VAL A 508 18.18 8.27 -10.79
CA VAL A 508 17.69 8.77 -12.09
C VAL A 508 18.82 8.82 -13.12
N GLY A 509 19.98 9.39 -12.76
CA GLY A 509 21.14 9.45 -13.64
C GLY A 509 21.73 8.07 -13.95
N GLY A 510 21.74 7.17 -12.96
CA GLY A 510 22.22 5.80 -13.09
C GLY A 510 21.36 4.95 -14.02
N MET A 511 20.03 5.09 -13.97
CA MET A 511 19.12 4.42 -14.91
C MET A 511 19.45 4.78 -16.35
N VAL A 512 19.73 6.05 -16.63
CA VAL A 512 20.14 6.51 -17.96
C VAL A 512 21.55 6.01 -18.32
N ALA A 513 22.51 6.13 -17.39
CA ALA A 513 23.89 5.77 -17.65
C ALA A 513 24.05 4.28 -17.98
N LEU A 514 23.39 3.40 -17.20
CA LEU A 514 23.39 1.97 -17.45
C LEU A 514 22.78 1.65 -18.82
N GLU A 515 21.67 2.28 -19.16
CA GLU A 515 21.02 2.09 -20.46
C GLU A 515 21.91 2.56 -21.61
N GLN A 516 22.60 3.70 -21.44
CA GLN A 516 23.50 4.24 -22.46
C GLN A 516 24.73 3.35 -22.66
N VAL A 517 25.32 2.84 -21.58
CA VAL A 517 26.47 1.93 -21.62
C VAL A 517 26.11 0.65 -22.38
N SER A 518 24.97 0.02 -22.07
CA SER A 518 24.49 -1.17 -22.78
C SER A 518 24.28 -0.95 -24.29
N MET A 519 24.09 0.29 -24.72
CA MET A 519 23.80 0.64 -26.12
C MET A 519 25.03 1.19 -26.89
N THR A 520 26.19 1.32 -26.24
CA THR A 520 27.40 1.93 -26.83
C THR A 520 27.91 1.17 -28.07
N HIS A 521 27.71 -0.14 -28.12
CA HIS A 521 28.11 -1.01 -29.23
C HIS A 521 26.91 -1.62 -29.97
N ALA A 522 25.73 -1.02 -29.84
CA ALA A 522 24.52 -1.54 -30.46
C ALA A 522 24.50 -1.32 -31.97
N GLN A 523 23.99 -2.31 -32.71
CA GLN A 523 23.75 -2.23 -34.15
C GLN A 523 22.33 -1.76 -34.44
N THR A 524 22.15 -0.96 -35.48
CA THR A 524 20.83 -0.49 -35.90
C THR A 524 20.15 -1.54 -36.78
N VAL A 525 18.94 -1.92 -36.41
CA VAL A 525 18.08 -2.92 -37.05
C VAL A 525 16.73 -2.28 -37.36
N TYR A 526 16.15 -2.62 -38.50
CA TYR A 526 14.81 -2.15 -38.91
C TYR A 526 13.87 -3.34 -38.99
N LEU A 527 12.76 -3.29 -38.25
CA LEU A 527 11.73 -4.34 -38.24
C LEU A 527 10.38 -3.79 -38.69
N LYS A 528 9.59 -4.63 -39.36
CA LYS A 528 8.24 -4.26 -39.83
C LYS A 528 7.23 -4.39 -38.70
N VAL A 529 6.43 -3.35 -38.50
CA VAL A 529 5.41 -3.27 -37.45
C VAL A 529 4.05 -3.70 -37.97
N VAL A 530 3.31 -4.46 -37.16
CA VAL A 530 1.91 -4.86 -37.37
C VAL A 530 1.01 -4.09 -36.38
N PRO A 531 -0.20 -3.66 -36.79
CA PRO A 531 -1.10 -2.94 -35.90
C PRO A 531 -1.65 -3.82 -34.77
N VAL A 532 -1.54 -3.33 -33.53
CA VAL A 532 -2.24 -3.83 -32.34
C VAL A 532 -3.11 -2.72 -31.76
N ASP A 533 -4.28 -3.04 -31.22
CA ASP A 533 -5.24 -2.09 -30.63
C ASP A 533 -4.89 -1.85 -29.13
N PRO A 534 -4.53 -0.63 -28.67
CA PRO A 534 -4.14 -0.42 -27.28
C PRO A 534 -5.08 0.52 -26.50
N ARG A 535 -5.40 0.13 -25.26
CA ARG A 535 -5.77 1.04 -24.17
C ARG A 535 -5.10 0.57 -22.87
N ASP A 536 -4.29 1.44 -22.27
CA ASP A 536 -3.90 1.35 -20.85
C ASP A 536 -4.11 2.74 -20.23
N PHE A 537 -4.75 2.78 -19.06
CA PHE A 537 -5.20 4.00 -18.39
C PHE A 537 -4.04 4.75 -17.70
N PHE A 538 -2.88 4.10 -17.50
CA PHE A 538 -1.79 4.64 -16.68
C PHE A 538 -0.58 5.16 -17.46
N ARG A 539 -0.50 4.93 -18.78
CA ARG A 539 0.74 5.12 -19.57
C ARG A 539 0.69 6.30 -20.57
N GLY A 540 -0.40 7.07 -20.58
CA GLY A 540 -0.63 8.08 -21.62
C GLY A 540 -0.88 7.44 -22.98
N ASP A 541 -0.70 8.20 -24.07
CA ASP A 541 -0.82 7.66 -25.43
C ASP A 541 0.47 6.89 -25.81
N TYR A 542 0.32 5.62 -26.13
CA TYR A 542 1.40 4.77 -26.64
C TYR A 542 0.86 3.82 -27.70
N VAL A 543 1.74 3.35 -28.57
CA VAL A 543 1.40 2.40 -29.63
C VAL A 543 2.03 1.06 -29.28
N VAL A 544 1.21 0.01 -29.22
CA VAL A 544 1.70 -1.37 -29.10
C VAL A 544 2.14 -1.84 -30.49
N LEU A 545 3.36 -2.36 -30.56
CA LEU A 545 3.97 -2.88 -31.77
C LEU A 545 4.00 -4.40 -31.70
N ASP A 546 3.53 -5.05 -32.76
CA ASP A 546 3.71 -6.50 -32.96
C ASP A 546 4.55 -6.76 -34.21
N TYR A 547 5.23 -7.89 -34.23
CA TYR A 547 6.21 -8.28 -35.24
C TYR A 547 5.86 -9.67 -35.78
N ASP A 548 4.97 -9.72 -36.79
CA ASP A 548 4.35 -10.94 -37.37
C ASP A 548 5.32 -12.12 -37.56
N ILE A 549 6.54 -11.83 -38.07
CA ILE A 549 7.53 -12.84 -38.46
C ILE A 549 8.14 -13.55 -37.23
N MET A 550 8.04 -12.95 -36.03
CA MET A 550 8.46 -13.57 -34.78
C MET A 550 7.43 -14.57 -34.26
N ARG A 551 6.14 -14.33 -34.54
CA ARG A 551 5.02 -15.12 -34.02
C ARG A 551 5.00 -16.54 -34.58
N GLU A 552 5.25 -16.67 -35.88
CA GLU A 552 5.30 -17.98 -36.57
C GLU A 552 6.44 -18.87 -36.05
N LEU A 553 7.62 -18.31 -35.80
CA LEU A 553 8.77 -19.04 -35.28
C LEU A 553 8.54 -19.53 -33.84
N VAL A 554 7.93 -18.69 -33.00
CA VAL A 554 7.61 -19.03 -31.61
C VAL A 554 6.56 -20.13 -31.53
N GLN A 555 5.51 -20.07 -32.36
CA GLN A 555 4.46 -21.09 -32.40
C GLN A 555 4.97 -22.44 -32.91
N ARG A 556 5.98 -22.45 -33.79
CA ARG A 556 6.53 -23.68 -34.36
C ARG A 556 7.51 -24.39 -33.40
N ASP A 557 8.41 -23.64 -32.75
CA ASP A 557 9.59 -24.22 -32.10
C ASP A 557 9.55 -24.16 -30.56
N LEU A 558 8.59 -23.46 -29.93
CA LEU A 558 8.61 -23.17 -28.47
C LEU A 558 7.27 -23.32 -27.73
N GLN A 559 6.29 -24.05 -28.29
CA GLN A 559 5.01 -24.25 -27.58
C GLN A 559 5.21 -24.92 -26.21
N GLY A 560 4.76 -24.23 -25.15
CA GLY A 560 4.81 -24.73 -23.76
C GLY A 560 6.15 -24.53 -23.05
N ASP A 561 7.12 -23.90 -23.70
CA ASP A 561 8.40 -23.54 -23.08
C ASP A 561 8.31 -22.25 -22.25
N THR A 562 9.21 -22.10 -21.29
CA THR A 562 9.35 -20.89 -20.46
C THR A 562 10.80 -20.45 -20.40
N GLY A 563 11.03 -19.16 -20.16
CA GLY A 563 12.37 -18.58 -19.99
C GLY A 563 12.83 -17.69 -21.15
N THR A 564 14.13 -17.43 -21.19
CA THR A 564 14.75 -16.53 -22.17
C THR A 564 15.07 -17.27 -23.47
N VAL A 565 14.76 -16.62 -24.58
CA VAL A 565 15.00 -17.11 -25.94
C VAL A 565 15.79 -16.08 -26.73
N TYR A 566 16.56 -16.57 -27.69
CA TYR A 566 17.41 -15.75 -28.54
C TYR A 566 16.99 -15.95 -30.00
N VAL A 567 16.60 -14.85 -30.65
CA VAL A 567 16.24 -14.83 -32.06
C VAL A 567 17.38 -14.23 -32.86
N LYS A 568 17.99 -15.04 -33.74
CA LYS A 568 18.99 -14.56 -34.68
C LYS A 568 18.31 -13.85 -35.84
N LEU A 569 18.84 -12.69 -36.24
CA LEU A 569 18.34 -11.88 -37.34
C LEU A 569 19.24 -12.02 -38.58
N ALA A 570 18.61 -12.12 -39.74
CA ALA A 570 19.28 -12.07 -41.03
C ALA A 570 19.26 -10.63 -41.59
N PRO A 571 20.37 -10.17 -42.20
CA PRO A 571 20.42 -8.86 -42.83
C PRO A 571 19.39 -8.76 -43.98
N PRO A 572 18.88 -7.56 -44.26
CA PRO A 572 17.81 -7.34 -45.23
C PRO A 572 18.24 -7.74 -46.65
N ALA A 573 17.52 -8.69 -47.27
CA ALA A 573 17.71 -9.03 -48.68
C ALA A 573 17.22 -7.92 -49.62
N ASP A 574 16.29 -7.08 -49.15
CA ASP A 574 15.68 -5.94 -49.83
C ASP A 574 16.34 -4.58 -49.49
N GLY A 575 17.37 -4.59 -48.63
CA GLY A 575 18.02 -3.40 -48.09
C GLY A 575 17.22 -2.60 -47.05
N LYS A 576 16.00 -3.04 -46.68
CA LYS A 576 15.05 -2.25 -45.88
C LYS A 576 14.70 -2.86 -44.52
N SER A 577 14.46 -4.17 -44.43
CA SER A 577 14.00 -4.78 -43.18
C SER A 577 14.67 -6.12 -42.83
N TRP A 578 15.08 -6.27 -41.59
CA TRP A 578 15.69 -7.51 -41.09
C TRP A 578 14.63 -8.57 -40.83
N THR A 579 14.97 -9.84 -41.08
CA THR A 579 14.05 -10.97 -40.88
C THR A 579 14.59 -11.96 -39.86
N PRO A 580 13.77 -12.51 -38.96
CA PRO A 580 14.22 -13.55 -38.04
C PRO A 580 14.56 -14.85 -38.78
N LEU A 581 15.68 -15.47 -38.38
CA LEU A 581 16.24 -16.64 -39.03
C LEU A 581 16.03 -17.92 -38.20
N THR A 582 16.40 -17.88 -36.91
CA THR A 582 16.32 -19.02 -36.00
C THR A 582 16.04 -18.56 -34.58
N ILE A 583 15.29 -19.36 -33.83
CA ILE A 583 15.06 -19.17 -32.39
C ILE A 583 15.69 -20.30 -31.58
N GLY A 584 16.27 -19.98 -30.43
CA GLY A 584 16.87 -21.00 -29.56
C GLY A 584 17.05 -20.52 -28.12
N LYS A 585 17.35 -21.45 -27.21
CA LYS A 585 17.56 -21.17 -25.77
C LYS A 585 18.98 -20.70 -25.42
N ASN A 586 19.92 -20.82 -26.36
CA ASN A 586 21.31 -20.42 -26.18
C ASN A 586 21.64 -19.22 -27.09
N PRO A 587 22.46 -18.27 -26.62
CA PRO A 587 22.87 -17.13 -27.43
C PRO A 587 23.69 -17.61 -28.65
N PRO A 588 23.40 -17.12 -29.86
CA PRO A 588 24.18 -17.42 -31.06
C PRO A 588 25.64 -16.96 -30.91
N ARG A 589 26.59 -17.76 -31.43
CA ARG A 589 28.03 -17.41 -31.40
C ARG A 589 28.40 -16.31 -32.40
N GLU A 590 27.61 -16.15 -33.46
CA GLU A 590 27.87 -15.20 -34.54
C GLU A 590 26.56 -14.64 -35.12
N GLY A 591 26.60 -13.38 -35.55
CA GLY A 591 25.47 -12.64 -36.13
C GLY A 591 24.67 -11.83 -35.11
N VAL A 592 23.81 -10.95 -35.61
CA VAL A 592 22.94 -10.13 -34.76
C VAL A 592 21.80 -10.99 -34.22
N TYR A 593 21.52 -10.88 -32.93
CA TYR A 593 20.42 -11.59 -32.30
C TYR A 593 19.72 -10.72 -31.26
N MET A 594 18.45 -11.02 -30.99
CA MET A 594 17.67 -10.37 -29.94
C MET A 594 17.30 -11.40 -28.88
N ALA A 595 17.51 -11.03 -27.62
CA ALA A 595 17.04 -11.79 -26.47
C ALA A 595 15.60 -11.35 -26.15
N GLY A 596 14.70 -12.32 -26.02
CA GLY A 596 13.32 -12.10 -25.61
C GLY A 596 12.91 -13.09 -24.54
N LYS A 597 11.78 -12.84 -23.89
CA LYS A 597 11.21 -13.72 -22.85
C LYS A 597 9.91 -14.31 -23.34
N ILE A 598 9.74 -15.62 -23.15
CA ILE A 598 8.46 -16.27 -23.43
C ILE A 598 7.46 -15.90 -22.34
N LYS A 599 6.34 -15.30 -22.72
CA LYS A 599 5.15 -15.18 -21.89
C LYS A 599 4.23 -16.36 -22.14
N ALA A 600 4.00 -17.14 -21.08
CA ALA A 600 3.04 -18.23 -21.09
C ALA A 600 1.61 -17.67 -21.09
N GLY A 601 0.84 -18.01 -22.13
CA GLY A 601 -0.57 -17.67 -22.30
C GLY A 601 -1.28 -18.74 -23.14
N PHE A 602 -2.54 -18.49 -23.54
CA PHE A 602 -3.27 -19.38 -24.45
C PHE A 602 -2.53 -19.60 -25.78
N GLU A 603 -1.81 -18.57 -26.24
CA GLU A 603 -0.75 -18.66 -27.25
C GLU A 603 0.55 -18.15 -26.62
N SER A 604 1.64 -18.90 -26.74
CA SER A 604 2.95 -18.45 -26.25
C SER A 604 3.44 -17.30 -27.13
N THR A 605 3.75 -16.15 -26.51
CA THR A 605 4.31 -14.97 -27.18
C THR A 605 5.69 -14.67 -26.62
N VAL A 606 6.52 -13.95 -27.37
CA VAL A 606 7.85 -13.53 -26.90
C VAL A 606 7.89 -12.01 -26.84
N GLU A 607 8.26 -11.48 -25.68
CA GLU A 607 8.50 -10.04 -25.50
C GLU A 607 10.00 -9.74 -25.54
N PHE A 608 10.37 -8.79 -26.37
CA PHE A 608 11.75 -8.35 -26.63
C PHE A 608 12.07 -6.98 -26.00
N GLY A 609 11.09 -6.31 -25.38
CA GLY A 609 11.27 -4.99 -24.76
C GLY A 609 11.14 -3.83 -25.75
N ILE A 610 10.51 -4.08 -26.90
CA ILE A 610 10.37 -3.15 -28.04
C ILE A 610 8.93 -3.07 -28.54
N GLU A 611 7.99 -3.62 -27.77
CA GLU A 611 6.58 -3.74 -28.09
C GLU A 611 5.79 -2.47 -27.72
N ALA A 612 6.39 -1.50 -27.04
CA ALA A 612 5.76 -0.24 -26.68
C ALA A 612 6.52 0.97 -27.23
N TYR A 613 5.84 1.81 -28.00
CA TYR A 613 6.33 3.13 -28.42
C TYR A 613 5.50 4.23 -27.78
N TYR A 614 6.10 4.95 -26.83
CA TYR A 614 5.46 6.08 -26.16
C TYR A 614 5.43 7.31 -27.07
N VAL A 615 4.23 7.84 -27.28
CA VAL A 615 3.99 9.04 -28.11
C VAL A 615 3.33 10.13 -27.27
N GLN A 616 3.20 11.33 -27.82
CA GLN A 616 2.43 12.37 -27.15
C GLN A 616 0.93 12.08 -27.17
N GLU A 617 0.25 12.62 -26.16
CA GLU A 617 -1.21 12.67 -26.10
C GLU A 617 -1.76 13.29 -27.40
N SER A 618 -2.71 12.61 -28.05
CA SER A 618 -3.30 12.85 -29.37
C SER A 618 -2.52 12.41 -30.62
N GLU A 619 -1.24 12.03 -30.51
CA GLU A 619 -0.46 11.54 -31.67
C GLU A 619 -0.54 10.03 -31.91
N GLY A 620 -1.03 9.25 -30.93
CA GLY A 620 -1.22 7.80 -31.06
C GLY A 620 -1.99 7.40 -32.31
N LYS A 621 -3.11 8.09 -32.57
CA LYS A 621 -3.97 7.83 -33.74
C LYS A 621 -3.26 8.02 -35.08
N LYS A 622 -2.29 8.95 -35.18
CA LYS A 622 -1.52 9.18 -36.41
C LYS A 622 -0.66 7.96 -36.72
N TRP A 623 0.07 7.47 -35.72
CA TRP A 623 0.93 6.29 -35.86
C TRP A 623 0.11 5.02 -36.03
N GLU A 624 -1.01 4.86 -35.31
CA GLU A 624 -1.97 3.77 -35.53
C GLU A 624 -2.44 3.71 -36.99
N GLN A 625 -2.82 4.85 -37.58
CA GLN A 625 -3.25 4.91 -38.98
C GLN A 625 -2.10 4.59 -39.95
N ALA A 626 -0.88 5.05 -39.66
CA ALA A 626 0.29 4.76 -40.47
C ALA A 626 0.67 3.27 -40.42
N ILE A 627 0.60 2.65 -39.24
CA ILE A 627 0.85 1.22 -39.02
C ILE A 627 -0.24 0.37 -39.69
N ARG A 628 -1.52 0.75 -39.59
CA ARG A 628 -2.64 0.10 -40.32
C ARG A 628 -2.42 0.11 -41.83
N LYS A 629 -1.77 1.14 -42.37
CA LYS A 629 -1.40 1.24 -43.79
C LYS A 629 -0.15 0.43 -44.17
N LYS A 630 0.47 -0.30 -43.22
CA LYS A 630 1.70 -1.11 -43.37
C LYS A 630 2.92 -0.31 -43.90
N LYS A 631 2.99 0.98 -43.60
CA LYS A 631 4.05 1.90 -44.08
C LYS A 631 5.08 2.27 -43.01
N VAL A 632 5.18 1.53 -41.90
CA VAL A 632 6.01 1.91 -40.75
C VAL A 632 7.03 0.83 -40.43
N LEU A 633 8.28 1.25 -40.22
CA LEU A 633 9.38 0.43 -39.74
C LEU A 633 9.79 0.93 -38.35
N ALA A 634 10.03 -0.01 -37.44
CA ALA A 634 10.61 0.25 -36.13
C ALA A 634 12.14 0.29 -36.26
N LYS A 635 12.74 1.42 -35.90
CA LYS A 635 14.19 1.57 -35.79
C LYS A 635 14.61 1.11 -34.40
N ILE A 636 15.38 0.03 -34.34
CA ILE A 636 15.77 -0.66 -33.11
C ILE A 636 17.29 -0.68 -33.00
N LEU A 637 17.81 -0.48 -31.79
CA LEU A 637 19.21 -0.74 -31.46
C LEU A 637 19.31 -2.09 -30.76
N VAL A 638 20.21 -2.95 -31.26
CA VAL A 638 20.46 -4.28 -30.69
C VAL A 638 21.88 -4.33 -30.16
N SER A 639 22.02 -4.47 -28.85
CA SER A 639 23.33 -4.61 -28.18
C SER A 639 24.01 -5.95 -28.50
N PRO A 640 25.33 -6.08 -28.31
CA PRO A 640 26.04 -7.36 -28.48
C PRO A 640 25.52 -8.50 -27.59
N GLU A 641 24.88 -8.14 -26.47
CA GLU A 641 24.28 -9.09 -25.52
C GLU A 641 22.88 -9.54 -25.95
N GLY A 642 22.33 -8.95 -27.02
CA GLY A 642 21.02 -9.23 -27.58
C GLY A 642 19.89 -8.39 -26.99
N LYS A 643 20.17 -7.46 -26.07
CA LYS A 643 19.16 -6.49 -25.59
C LYS A 643 18.77 -5.56 -26.73
N ALA A 644 17.48 -5.52 -27.05
CA ALA A 644 16.90 -4.65 -28.06
C ALA A 644 16.31 -3.39 -27.40
N ARG A 645 16.35 -2.27 -28.11
CA ARG A 645 15.74 -1.00 -27.69
C ARG A 645 15.13 -0.28 -28.87
N LEU A 646 13.86 0.09 -28.74
CA LEU A 646 13.18 0.90 -29.74
C LEU A 646 13.67 2.34 -29.66
N VAL A 647 14.12 2.89 -30.79
CA VAL A 647 14.58 4.27 -30.90
C VAL A 647 13.54 5.17 -31.51
N ASP A 648 12.91 4.72 -32.59
CA ASP A 648 11.95 5.52 -33.33
C ASP A 648 11.05 4.68 -34.26
N LEU A 649 9.95 5.29 -34.70
CA LEU A 649 9.12 4.79 -35.80
C LEU A 649 9.35 5.65 -37.03
N ILE A 650 9.66 5.01 -38.17
CA ILE A 650 9.92 5.70 -39.44
C ILE A 650 8.97 5.21 -40.52
N GLU A 651 8.55 6.12 -41.41
CA GLU A 651 7.79 5.72 -42.59
C GLU A 651 8.71 5.05 -43.62
N GLU A 652 8.29 3.93 -44.19
CA GLU A 652 9.06 3.13 -45.16
C GLU A 652 9.49 3.93 -46.40
N SER A 653 8.79 5.02 -46.73
CA SER A 653 9.10 5.97 -47.81
C SER A 653 10.37 6.80 -47.56
N THR A 654 10.84 6.89 -46.31
CA THR A 654 11.98 7.74 -45.93
C THR A 654 13.35 7.05 -46.00
N LEU A 655 13.38 5.74 -46.27
CA LEU A 655 14.59 4.90 -46.33
C LEU A 655 15.19 4.76 -47.75
N ASN A 656 14.91 5.69 -48.65
CA ASN A 656 15.41 5.65 -50.04
C ASN A 656 16.84 6.15 -50.19
#